data_AF-A0A926XHP8-F1
#
_entry.id   AF-A0A926XHP8-F1
#
_cell.length_a   1.000
_cell.length_b   1.000
_cell.length_c   1.000
_cell.angle_alpha   90.00
_cell.angle_beta   90.00
_cell.angle_gamma   90.00
#
_symmetry.space_group_name_H-M   'P 1'
#
loop_
_entity.id
_entity.type
_entity.pdbx_description
1 polymer ?
#
loop_
_entity_poly.entity_id
_entity_poly.type
_entity_poly.pdbx_seq_one_letter_code
_entity_poly.pdbx_strand_id
1 'polypeptide(L)'
;MKIFVPGRLCLFGEHSDWAGDYRRINPNLEKGYTLIVGTNQGLYAEVKPHPTHLIFHASLSDGTRKTLTLPMDAEVLLAEAEKGDFFSYAAGVAYQFVARYRVDGLEIDNYLTDLPVKKGLSSSAALCVLVARAFNRVYDLKMTLRDEMELAYQGEITTPSRCGRMDQACAYGDRPILMVFDGDSPSGDSFASRLDIIELKVPKNLFFVIVDLGAGKNTQEILSNLNQCYPFASNESQENVQKYLGSISSQITQEAVDALQKGDAEQIGILMKKAQIEFDKHLIPVCPEQLTAPILHKILDYEPIQPYIWGGKGVGSQGDGTAQFIVKDEESQQKVIEIIERDFPQMQGLKLTLHARKVRKAIIPAGGFGTRLFPATKAVKKEFFPIIDREGRAKPVILAIVEEAISAGIEEIGIVVQPGDRALFEEFFKAPPPGELFKKLSPQNQEYSQYLQDLGSKITFLNQDKPEGYGYAVFCAKEWVKDEPFLLMLGDHVYSSDTETSCAGQLLDAYKQVNQSVVSLTTLPEESLHKSGCVTGIWQESNSILSVTQLAEKPTVEYARQHLRVEGMAEDQFLCIFGLYILTPKIFEFLEHNINNNLRDQKGEFQLTSCLDDLQQEEGMLGYVVKGKCYDTGLPDPYRQTMIDFRNAVQ
;
A
#
# COMPACT_ATOMS: atom_id res chain seq x y z
N MET A 1 19.48 0.27 -4.42
CA MET A 1 18.01 0.45 -4.34
C MET A 1 17.66 1.14 -3.04
N LYS A 2 16.59 1.93 -2.98
CA LYS A 2 16.11 2.56 -1.75
C LYS A 2 15.05 1.69 -1.09
N ILE A 3 15.12 1.54 0.23
CA ILE A 3 14.17 0.78 1.04
C ILE A 3 13.74 1.64 2.21
N PHE A 4 12.43 1.68 2.45
CA PHE A 4 11.83 2.22 3.66
C PHE A 4 11.15 1.08 4.42
N VAL A 5 11.33 1.06 5.73
CA VAL A 5 10.59 0.18 6.64
C VAL A 5 10.06 1.02 7.80
N PRO A 6 8.74 1.10 7.99
CA PRO A 6 8.17 1.88 9.08
C PRO A 6 8.44 1.22 10.44
N GLY A 7 8.27 1.98 11.52
CA GLY A 7 7.96 1.38 12.82
C GLY A 7 6.56 0.76 12.84
N ARG A 8 6.10 0.30 14.00
CA ARG A 8 4.75 -0.27 14.18
C ARG A 8 4.01 0.30 15.37
N LEU A 9 2.71 0.51 15.21
CA LEU A 9 1.80 0.91 16.26
C LEU A 9 0.73 -0.17 16.46
N CYS A 10 0.63 -0.70 17.68
CA CYS A 10 -0.50 -1.54 18.06
C CYS A 10 -1.67 -0.64 18.43
N LEU A 11 -2.70 -0.60 17.60
CA LEU A 11 -3.92 0.16 17.88
C LEU A 11 -4.70 -0.53 19.01
N PHE A 12 -4.90 -1.84 18.89
CA PHE A 12 -5.62 -2.67 19.87
C PHE A 12 -5.03 -4.08 19.97
N GLY A 13 -5.20 -4.71 21.12
CA GLY A 13 -4.87 -6.12 21.33
C GLY A 13 -3.47 -6.38 21.89
N GLU A 14 -2.83 -5.41 22.55
CA GLU A 14 -1.49 -5.61 23.10
C GLU A 14 -1.37 -6.89 23.93
N HIS A 15 -0.19 -7.53 23.83
CA HIS A 15 0.14 -8.79 24.50
C HIS A 15 -0.63 -10.04 24.05
N SER A 16 -1.63 -9.90 23.17
CA SER A 16 -2.44 -11.04 22.72
C SER A 16 -1.66 -12.03 21.84
N ASP A 17 -0.54 -11.61 21.25
CA ASP A 17 0.29 -12.44 20.39
C ASP A 17 0.93 -13.62 21.14
N TRP A 18 1.68 -13.34 22.21
CA TRP A 18 2.28 -14.39 23.02
C TRP A 18 1.25 -15.08 23.93
N ALA A 19 0.16 -14.39 24.29
CA ALA A 19 -0.92 -15.00 25.08
C ALA A 19 -1.64 -16.10 24.26
N GLY A 20 -1.95 -15.81 22.99
CA GLY A 20 -2.55 -16.78 22.07
C GLY A 20 -1.66 -18.00 21.80
N ASP A 21 -0.34 -17.82 21.80
CA ASP A 21 0.61 -18.93 21.62
C ASP A 21 0.54 -19.99 22.75
N TYR A 22 0.09 -19.63 23.94
CA TYR A 22 -0.10 -20.60 25.04
C TYR A 22 -1.28 -21.56 24.83
N ARG A 23 -2.14 -21.34 23.82
CA ARG A 23 -3.23 -22.28 23.45
C ARG A 23 -2.72 -23.69 23.14
N ARG A 24 -1.51 -23.80 22.59
CA ARG A 24 -0.84 -25.09 22.35
C ARG A 24 -0.64 -25.93 23.62
N ILE A 25 -0.62 -25.29 24.79
CA ILE A 25 -0.48 -25.93 26.11
C ILE A 25 -1.83 -25.99 26.82
N ASN A 26 -2.66 -24.96 26.68
CA ASN A 26 -3.99 -24.88 27.28
C ASN A 26 -5.04 -24.43 26.23
N PRO A 27 -5.71 -25.38 25.54
CA PRO A 27 -6.67 -25.08 24.48
C PRO A 27 -7.91 -24.28 24.95
N ASN A 28 -8.13 -24.14 26.26
CA ASN A 28 -9.21 -23.33 26.83
C ASN A 28 -8.91 -21.83 26.82
N LEU A 29 -7.65 -21.43 26.58
CA LEU A 29 -7.29 -20.01 26.42
C LEU A 29 -7.88 -19.48 25.11
N GLU A 30 -8.32 -18.23 25.07
CA GLU A 30 -8.83 -17.60 23.85
C GLU A 30 -7.73 -17.32 22.81
N LYS A 31 -8.12 -17.17 21.54
CA LYS A 31 -7.19 -16.77 20.48
C LYS A 31 -6.71 -15.34 20.71
N GLY A 32 -5.47 -15.06 20.30
CA GLY A 32 -4.92 -13.72 20.29
C GLY A 32 -5.38 -12.94 19.06
N TYR A 33 -5.76 -11.67 19.23
CA TYR A 33 -6.10 -10.75 18.15
C TYR A 33 -5.35 -9.45 18.34
N THR A 34 -4.62 -8.99 17.33
CA THR A 34 -3.92 -7.69 17.37
C THR A 34 -4.20 -6.87 16.12
N LEU A 35 -4.67 -5.64 16.31
CA LEU A 35 -4.86 -4.66 15.25
C LEU A 35 -3.65 -3.73 15.22
N ILE A 36 -2.85 -3.81 14.15
CA ILE A 36 -1.55 -3.15 14.05
C ILE A 36 -1.46 -2.37 12.73
N VAL A 37 -0.68 -1.29 12.74
CA VAL A 37 -0.36 -0.50 11.55
C VAL A 37 1.08 0.00 11.60
N GLY A 38 1.72 0.18 10.44
CA GLY A 38 3.02 0.85 10.38
C GLY A 38 2.92 2.35 10.62
N THR A 39 3.98 2.95 11.18
CA THR A 39 4.08 4.39 11.39
C THR A 39 4.55 5.13 10.13
N ASN A 40 4.37 6.46 10.10
CA ASN A 40 4.94 7.29 9.04
C ASN A 40 6.46 7.48 9.18
N GLN A 41 7.01 7.18 10.36
CA GLN A 41 8.44 7.18 10.67
C GLN A 41 9.01 5.77 10.59
N GLY A 42 10.30 5.63 10.31
CA GLY A 42 10.95 4.35 10.08
C GLY A 42 12.45 4.44 9.83
N LEU A 43 12.95 3.42 9.13
CA LEU A 43 14.32 3.31 8.67
C LEU A 43 14.34 3.51 7.16
N TYR A 44 15.20 4.42 6.70
CA TYR A 44 15.48 4.63 5.29
C TYR A 44 16.87 4.12 4.98
N ALA A 45 16.98 3.30 3.95
CA ALA A 45 18.24 2.69 3.57
C ALA A 45 18.48 2.67 2.06
N GLU A 46 19.75 2.74 1.68
CA GLU A 46 20.22 2.36 0.36
C GLU A 46 20.93 1.01 0.43
N VAL A 47 20.56 0.10 -0.46
CA VAL A 47 21.07 -1.27 -0.48
C VAL A 47 21.72 -1.57 -1.82
N LYS A 48 22.87 -2.25 -1.78
CA LYS A 48 23.54 -2.82 -2.95
C LYS A 48 24.12 -4.22 -2.63
N PRO A 49 24.29 -5.09 -3.63
CA PRO A 49 24.94 -6.38 -3.44
C PRO A 49 26.41 -6.21 -3.02
N HIS A 50 26.92 -7.15 -2.23
CA HIS A 50 28.33 -7.24 -1.86
C HIS A 50 28.79 -8.71 -1.99
N PRO A 51 29.97 -9.00 -2.54
CA PRO A 51 30.32 -10.37 -2.92
C PRO A 51 30.50 -11.34 -1.74
N THR A 52 30.83 -10.85 -0.53
CA THR A 52 31.28 -11.76 0.56
C THR A 52 30.90 -11.35 1.98
N HIS A 53 30.30 -10.18 2.17
CA HIS A 53 30.10 -9.59 3.51
C HIS A 53 28.75 -8.93 3.64
N LEU A 54 28.18 -8.99 4.84
CA LEU A 54 27.16 -8.07 5.31
C LEU A 54 27.85 -6.82 5.88
N ILE A 55 27.68 -5.69 5.21
CA ILE A 55 28.09 -4.37 5.67
C ILE A 55 26.82 -3.60 6.02
N PHE A 56 26.68 -3.19 7.28
CA PHE A 56 25.52 -2.41 7.71
C PHE A 56 25.99 -1.09 8.32
N HIS A 57 25.67 0.02 7.65
CA HIS A 57 25.83 1.36 8.20
C HIS A 57 24.50 1.80 8.82
N ALA A 58 24.51 2.16 10.10
CA ALA A 58 23.33 2.60 10.83
C ALA A 58 23.47 4.05 11.27
N SER A 59 22.54 4.90 10.82
CA SER A 59 22.31 6.23 11.40
C SER A 59 21.36 6.11 12.59
N LEU A 60 21.89 6.40 13.79
CA LEU A 60 21.11 6.43 15.02
C LEU A 60 20.36 7.77 15.16
N SER A 61 19.33 7.79 16.02
CA SER A 61 18.46 8.97 16.23
C SER A 61 19.20 10.19 16.80
N ASP A 62 20.39 10.01 17.37
CA ASP A 62 21.27 11.09 17.85
C ASP A 62 22.23 11.63 16.76
N GLY A 63 22.08 11.16 15.53
CA GLY A 63 22.93 11.52 14.38
C GLY A 63 24.26 10.77 14.33
N THR A 64 24.55 9.88 15.29
CA THR A 64 25.78 9.06 15.24
C THR A 64 25.65 7.96 14.18
N ARG A 65 26.74 7.70 13.45
CA ARG A 65 26.82 6.58 12.49
C ARG A 65 27.70 5.47 13.03
N LYS A 66 27.19 4.25 12.99
CA LYS A 66 27.94 3.02 13.34
C LYS A 66 27.96 2.09 12.14
N THR A 67 29.00 1.27 12.04
CA THR A 67 29.14 0.30 10.95
C THR A 67 29.42 -1.09 11.52
N LEU A 68 28.71 -2.07 11.01
CA LEU A 68 29.00 -3.50 11.15
C LEU A 68 29.57 -4.03 9.84
N THR A 69 30.57 -4.90 9.91
CA THR A 69 31.06 -5.65 8.76
C THR A 69 31.30 -7.08 9.20
N LEU A 70 30.57 -8.02 8.60
CA LEU A 70 30.65 -9.45 8.90
C LEU A 70 30.79 -10.24 7.61
N PRO A 71 31.64 -11.28 7.57
CA PRO A 71 31.61 -12.23 6.46
C PRO A 71 30.24 -12.93 6.41
N MET A 72 29.78 -13.27 5.20
CA MET A 72 28.59 -14.09 4.99
C MET A 72 28.86 -15.56 5.29
N ASP A 73 29.20 -15.84 6.54
CA ASP A 73 29.48 -17.17 7.08
C ASP A 73 28.48 -17.47 8.21
N ALA A 74 27.89 -18.66 8.19
CA ALA A 74 26.81 -19.00 9.11
C ALA A 74 27.25 -19.02 10.58
N GLU A 75 28.46 -19.50 10.88
CA GLU A 75 28.97 -19.56 12.25
C GLU A 75 29.26 -18.15 12.78
N VAL A 76 29.86 -17.30 11.95
CA VAL A 76 30.16 -15.90 12.31
C VAL A 76 28.89 -15.09 12.53
N LEU A 77 27.90 -15.22 11.64
CA LEU A 77 26.62 -14.50 11.76
C LEU A 77 25.84 -14.95 13.00
N LEU A 78 25.81 -16.25 13.29
CA LEU A 78 25.16 -16.78 14.48
C LEU A 78 25.83 -16.28 15.77
N ALA A 79 27.17 -16.32 15.83
CA ALA A 79 27.92 -15.83 16.98
C ALA A 79 27.72 -14.33 17.22
N GLU A 80 27.54 -13.53 16.17
CA GLU A 80 27.16 -12.12 16.33
C GLU A 80 25.72 -11.98 16.82
N ALA A 81 24.77 -12.73 16.27
CA ALA A 81 23.36 -12.67 16.65
C ALA A 81 23.14 -12.96 18.15
N GLU A 82 23.93 -13.86 18.72
CA GLU A 82 23.86 -14.24 20.14
C GLU A 82 24.36 -13.14 21.10
N LYS A 83 25.05 -12.10 20.63
CA LYS A 83 25.54 -11.00 21.49
C LYS A 83 24.42 -10.11 22.04
N GLY A 84 23.30 -10.00 21.32
CA GLY A 84 22.12 -9.23 21.73
C GLY A 84 22.29 -7.71 21.73
N ASP A 85 23.23 -7.18 20.94
CA ASP A 85 23.38 -5.75 20.70
C ASP A 85 22.52 -5.26 19.52
N PHE A 86 22.65 -3.98 19.12
CA PHE A 86 21.87 -3.40 18.04
C PHE A 86 22.10 -4.08 16.67
N PHE A 87 23.32 -4.55 16.40
CA PHE A 87 23.67 -5.16 15.12
C PHE A 87 23.38 -6.67 15.08
N SER A 88 23.22 -7.28 16.25
CA SER A 88 22.85 -8.69 16.40
C SER A 88 21.56 -9.04 15.63
N TYR A 89 20.61 -8.10 15.53
CA TYR A 89 19.39 -8.29 14.73
C TYR A 89 19.69 -8.47 13.24
N ALA A 90 20.59 -7.66 12.67
CA ALA A 90 20.97 -7.76 11.27
C ALA A 90 21.70 -9.08 10.99
N ALA A 91 22.59 -9.48 11.90
CA ALA A 91 23.30 -10.74 11.80
C ALA A 91 22.36 -11.95 11.92
N GLY A 92 21.39 -11.90 12.84
CA GLY A 92 20.38 -12.95 13.03
C GLY A 92 19.54 -13.18 11.76
N VAL A 93 19.07 -12.10 11.12
CA VAL A 93 18.34 -12.22 9.85
C VAL A 93 19.26 -12.74 8.74
N ALA A 94 20.46 -12.18 8.58
CA ALA A 94 21.40 -12.65 7.55
C ALA A 94 21.76 -14.14 7.72
N TYR A 95 21.90 -14.62 8.96
CA TYR A 95 22.07 -16.04 9.27
C TYR A 95 20.90 -16.88 8.72
N GLN A 96 19.65 -16.44 8.92
CA GLN A 96 18.48 -17.15 8.38
C GLN A 96 18.51 -17.23 6.84
N PHE A 97 19.01 -16.18 6.18
CA PHE A 97 19.16 -16.17 4.71
C PHE A 97 20.28 -17.08 4.24
N VAL A 98 21.47 -17.05 4.85
CA VAL A 98 22.59 -17.97 4.51
C VAL A 98 22.18 -19.43 4.73
N ALA A 99 21.43 -19.73 5.79
CA ALA A 99 21.00 -21.08 6.11
C ALA A 99 19.97 -21.67 5.12
N ARG A 100 19.16 -20.82 4.47
CA ARG A 100 18.05 -21.25 3.58
C ARG A 100 18.33 -21.00 2.11
N TYR A 101 19.09 -19.98 1.79
CA TYR A 101 19.32 -19.49 0.44
C TYR A 101 20.82 -19.42 0.15
N ARG A 102 21.18 -19.69 -1.10
CA ARG A 102 22.56 -19.49 -1.59
C ARG A 102 22.74 -18.04 -2.03
N VAL A 103 22.80 -17.14 -1.07
CA VAL A 103 22.98 -15.70 -1.30
C VAL A 103 24.38 -15.25 -0.89
N ASP A 104 24.89 -14.25 -1.60
CA ASP A 104 26.11 -13.54 -1.22
C ASP A 104 25.77 -12.40 -0.23
N GLY A 105 26.70 -11.47 -0.01
CA GLY A 105 26.55 -10.37 0.95
C GLY A 105 25.74 -9.18 0.47
N LEU A 106 25.56 -8.22 1.37
CA LEU A 106 24.87 -6.95 1.13
C LEU A 106 25.63 -5.81 1.77
N GLU A 107 25.58 -4.63 1.16
CA GLU A 107 25.86 -3.38 1.83
C GLU A 107 24.55 -2.61 2.01
N ILE A 108 24.16 -2.39 3.26
CA ILE A 108 22.96 -1.68 3.68
C ILE A 108 23.42 -0.37 4.34
N ASP A 109 23.17 0.75 3.69
CA ASP A 109 23.34 2.07 4.28
C ASP A 109 22.01 2.63 4.78
N ASN A 110 21.68 2.38 6.05
CA ASN A 110 20.59 3.06 6.73
C ASN A 110 20.98 4.51 7.03
N TYR A 111 20.72 5.39 6.06
CA TYR A 111 21.16 6.79 6.08
C TYR A 111 20.30 7.69 6.98
N LEU A 112 19.03 7.33 7.24
CA LEU A 112 18.12 8.08 8.10
C LEU A 112 17.26 7.14 8.95
N THR A 113 17.13 7.45 10.24
CA THR A 113 16.16 6.85 11.16
C THR A 113 15.42 7.98 11.85
N ASP A 114 14.16 8.21 11.48
CA ASP A 114 13.26 9.18 12.12
C ASP A 114 12.29 8.52 13.11
N LEU A 115 12.44 7.20 13.32
CA LEU A 115 11.70 6.42 14.31
C LEU A 115 12.26 6.62 15.73
N PRO A 116 11.42 6.93 16.74
CA PRO A 116 11.83 6.95 18.14
C PRO A 116 12.27 5.56 18.64
N VAL A 117 13.54 5.44 19.00
CA VAL A 117 14.15 4.17 19.43
C VAL A 117 13.72 3.80 20.86
N LYS A 118 13.42 2.53 21.13
CA LYS A 118 13.06 1.95 22.46
C LYS A 118 11.75 2.45 23.10
N LYS A 119 10.80 2.98 22.32
CA LYS A 119 9.55 3.57 22.83
C LYS A 119 8.28 2.84 22.34
N GLY A 120 8.34 1.51 22.23
CA GLY A 120 7.16 0.72 21.86
C GLY A 120 6.75 0.81 20.38
N LEU A 121 7.59 1.38 19.51
CA LEU A 121 7.40 1.44 18.05
C LEU A 121 8.25 0.40 17.27
N SER A 122 8.82 -0.57 18.00
CA SER A 122 9.52 -1.76 17.48
C SER A 122 10.67 -1.50 16.50
N SER A 123 11.65 -0.71 16.94
CA SER A 123 12.86 -0.40 16.16
C SER A 123 13.72 -1.63 15.82
N SER A 124 13.71 -2.70 16.63
CA SER A 124 14.42 -3.96 16.31
C SER A 124 13.76 -4.70 15.16
N ALA A 125 12.44 -4.85 15.21
CA ALA A 125 11.64 -5.50 14.17
C ALA A 125 11.78 -4.77 12.82
N ALA A 126 11.71 -3.43 12.82
CA ALA A 126 11.90 -2.65 11.60
C ALA A 126 13.30 -2.85 10.97
N LEU A 127 14.34 -3.04 11.80
CA LEU A 127 15.67 -3.41 11.32
C LEU A 127 15.70 -4.84 10.76
N CYS A 128 15.08 -5.80 11.43
CA CYS A 128 14.97 -7.18 10.95
C CYS A 128 14.28 -7.26 9.58
N VAL A 129 13.13 -6.57 9.44
CA VAL A 129 12.37 -6.47 8.19
C VAL A 129 13.18 -5.76 7.11
N LEU A 130 13.94 -4.70 7.45
CA LEU A 130 14.82 -4.02 6.49
C LEU A 130 15.85 -4.99 5.90
N VAL A 131 16.51 -5.80 6.73
CA VAL A 131 17.50 -6.77 6.26
C VAL A 131 16.84 -7.87 5.43
N ALA A 132 15.69 -8.39 5.86
CA ALA A 132 14.98 -9.42 5.11
C ALA A 132 14.54 -8.93 3.73
N ARG A 133 13.95 -7.73 3.67
CA ARG A 133 13.54 -7.06 2.43
C ARG A 133 14.73 -6.74 1.53
N ALA A 134 15.86 -6.35 2.11
CA ALA A 134 17.10 -6.11 1.37
C ALA A 134 17.58 -7.37 0.64
N PHE A 135 17.61 -8.53 1.32
CA PHE A 135 17.94 -9.80 0.69
C PHE A 135 16.93 -10.21 -0.38
N ASN A 136 15.63 -10.14 -0.06
CA ASN A 136 14.56 -10.48 -0.99
C ASN A 136 14.70 -9.72 -2.31
N ARG A 137 14.87 -8.40 -2.24
CA ARG A 137 14.93 -7.54 -3.42
C ARG A 137 16.26 -7.63 -4.18
N VAL A 138 17.40 -7.71 -3.49
CA VAL A 138 18.71 -7.75 -4.18
C VAL A 138 18.94 -9.08 -4.89
N TYR A 139 18.48 -10.18 -4.31
CA TYR A 139 18.65 -11.52 -4.87
C TYR A 139 17.42 -12.05 -5.61
N ASP A 140 16.39 -11.21 -5.76
CA ASP A 140 15.16 -11.54 -6.48
C ASP A 140 14.52 -12.86 -6.03
N LEU A 141 14.40 -13.04 -4.71
CA LEU A 141 13.99 -14.32 -4.11
C LEU A 141 12.49 -14.61 -4.27
N LYS A 142 11.73 -13.68 -4.85
CA LYS A 142 10.28 -13.76 -5.07
C LYS A 142 9.49 -14.08 -3.79
N MET A 143 9.96 -13.59 -2.64
CA MET A 143 9.28 -13.79 -1.37
C MET A 143 8.10 -12.82 -1.21
N THR A 144 7.02 -13.29 -0.58
CA THR A 144 5.89 -12.44 -0.20
C THR A 144 6.21 -11.58 1.04
N LEU A 145 5.40 -10.55 1.31
CA LEU A 145 5.52 -9.77 2.56
C LEU A 145 5.43 -10.64 3.82
N ARG A 146 4.63 -11.72 3.78
CA ARG A 146 4.52 -12.68 4.88
C ARG A 146 5.82 -13.45 5.09
N ASP A 147 6.48 -13.84 4.01
CA ASP A 147 7.76 -14.54 4.08
C ASP A 147 8.87 -13.62 4.59
N GLU A 148 8.89 -12.34 4.17
CA GLU A 148 9.78 -11.32 4.73
C GLU A 148 9.58 -11.18 6.24
N MET A 149 8.31 -11.09 6.67
CA MET A 149 7.92 -10.97 8.07
C MET A 149 8.38 -12.18 8.89
N GLU A 150 8.19 -13.40 8.36
CA GLU A 150 8.56 -14.63 9.05
C GLU A 150 10.09 -14.79 9.16
N LEU A 151 10.86 -14.48 8.10
CA LEU A 151 12.33 -14.52 8.21
C LEU A 151 12.88 -13.43 9.12
N ALA A 152 12.26 -12.23 9.12
CA ALA A 152 12.59 -11.18 10.07
C ALA A 152 12.34 -11.65 11.51
N TYR A 153 11.19 -12.28 11.77
CA TYR A 153 10.87 -12.86 13.08
C TYR A 153 11.89 -13.95 13.48
N GLN A 154 12.20 -14.88 12.58
CA GLN A 154 13.17 -15.95 12.83
C GLN A 154 14.57 -15.40 13.11
N GLY A 155 14.98 -14.34 12.41
CA GLY A 155 16.23 -13.64 12.69
C GLY A 155 16.22 -12.97 14.06
N GLU A 156 15.11 -12.34 14.45
CA GLU A 156 15.00 -11.70 15.76
C GLU A 156 15.07 -12.70 16.92
N ILE A 157 14.39 -13.85 16.83
CA ILE A 157 14.43 -14.90 17.87
C ILE A 157 15.76 -15.70 17.89
N THR A 158 16.64 -15.48 16.90
CA THR A 158 18.02 -15.98 16.95
C THR A 158 18.86 -15.18 17.94
N THR A 159 18.45 -13.94 18.24
CA THR A 159 19.07 -13.10 19.27
C THR A 159 18.47 -13.41 20.66
N PRO A 160 19.08 -12.93 21.77
CA PRO A 160 18.47 -13.00 23.10
C PRO A 160 17.14 -12.23 23.28
N SER A 161 16.65 -11.57 22.23
CA SER A 161 15.38 -10.82 22.25
C SER A 161 14.20 -11.73 22.55
N ARG A 162 13.22 -11.18 23.29
CA ARG A 162 11.92 -11.83 23.58
C ARG A 162 10.79 -11.10 22.87
N CYS A 163 11.09 -10.49 21.73
CA CYS A 163 10.13 -9.74 20.94
C CYS A 163 9.04 -10.68 20.39
N GLY A 164 7.80 -10.20 20.44
CA GLY A 164 6.64 -10.93 19.95
C GLY A 164 6.57 -10.91 18.43
N ARG A 165 5.91 -11.91 17.84
CA ARG A 165 5.76 -12.00 16.38
C ARG A 165 4.94 -10.82 15.81
N MET A 166 4.10 -10.19 16.64
CA MET A 166 3.32 -9.01 16.23
C MET A 166 4.19 -7.84 15.76
N ASP A 167 5.42 -7.72 16.29
CA ASP A 167 6.26 -6.55 16.05
C ASP A 167 6.77 -6.49 14.61
N GLN A 168 6.84 -7.63 13.92
CA GLN A 168 7.23 -7.70 12.52
C GLN A 168 6.13 -7.20 11.57
N ALA A 169 4.94 -6.87 12.07
CA ALA A 169 3.84 -6.30 11.29
C ALA A 169 4.25 -5.05 10.48
N CYS A 170 5.33 -4.36 10.86
CA CYS A 170 5.90 -3.28 10.05
C CYS A 170 6.30 -3.70 8.62
N ALA A 171 6.44 -5.01 8.35
CA ALA A 171 6.58 -5.55 6.99
C ALA A 171 5.41 -5.14 6.07
N TYR A 172 4.20 -4.96 6.60
CA TYR A 172 3.01 -4.59 5.84
C TYR A 172 2.87 -3.08 5.59
N GLY A 173 3.85 -2.27 6.01
CA GLY A 173 3.84 -0.85 5.75
C GLY A 173 2.78 -0.10 6.58
N ASP A 174 2.25 0.97 6.00
CA ASP A 174 1.17 1.82 6.54
C ASP A 174 -0.23 1.18 6.48
N ARG A 175 -0.34 -0.07 6.00
CA ARG A 175 -1.61 -0.78 5.89
C ARG A 175 -2.00 -1.33 7.26
N PRO A 176 -3.20 -1.02 7.80
CA PRO A 176 -3.66 -1.65 9.01
C PRO A 176 -3.95 -3.12 8.76
N ILE A 177 -3.48 -3.99 9.65
CA ILE A 177 -3.67 -5.43 9.58
C ILE A 177 -4.26 -5.95 10.90
N LEU A 178 -5.13 -6.96 10.80
CA LEU A 178 -5.51 -7.80 11.91
C LEU A 178 -4.65 -9.07 11.87
N MET A 179 -3.94 -9.35 12.96
CA MET A 179 -3.19 -10.59 13.15
C MET A 179 -3.93 -11.48 14.14
N VAL A 180 -4.07 -12.77 13.81
CA VAL A 180 -4.75 -13.76 14.65
C VAL A 180 -3.77 -14.87 15.05
N PHE A 181 -3.68 -15.13 16.35
CA PHE A 181 -2.75 -16.09 16.96
C PHE A 181 -3.54 -17.23 17.62
N ASP A 182 -3.47 -18.43 17.05
CA ASP A 182 -4.32 -19.57 17.47
C ASP A 182 -3.55 -20.73 18.16
N GLY A 183 -2.22 -20.78 18.06
CA GLY A 183 -1.37 -21.76 18.76
C GLY A 183 -1.51 -23.25 18.34
N ASP A 184 -2.66 -23.71 17.84
CA ASP A 184 -2.96 -25.12 17.50
C ASP A 184 -2.68 -25.46 16.01
N SER A 185 -2.02 -26.59 15.76
CA SER A 185 -1.89 -27.21 14.43
C SER A 185 -2.42 -28.66 14.43
N PRO A 186 -3.27 -29.07 13.46
CA PRO A 186 -3.58 -30.48 13.21
C PRO A 186 -2.55 -31.20 12.32
N SER A 187 -1.63 -30.47 11.69
CA SER A 187 -0.56 -31.04 10.86
C SER A 187 0.76 -30.97 11.62
N GLY A 188 1.42 -32.11 11.82
CA GLY A 188 2.67 -32.25 12.60
C GLY A 188 3.91 -31.53 12.05
N ASP A 189 3.76 -30.39 11.39
CA ASP A 189 4.84 -29.49 11.02
C ASP A 189 5.12 -28.53 12.18
N SER A 190 6.28 -28.70 12.81
CA SER A 190 6.69 -28.02 14.04
C SER A 190 7.14 -26.57 13.87
N PHE A 191 7.02 -25.98 12.67
CA PHE A 191 7.65 -24.71 12.32
C PHE A 191 6.71 -23.54 11.99
N ALA A 192 5.40 -23.77 11.85
CA ALA A 192 4.44 -22.71 11.56
C ALA A 192 3.33 -22.66 12.61
N SER A 193 3.44 -21.79 13.62
CA SER A 193 2.24 -21.35 14.34
C SER A 193 1.34 -20.62 13.35
N ARG A 194 0.06 -20.99 13.32
CA ARG A 194 -0.93 -20.50 12.35
C ARG A 194 -1.27 -19.04 12.67
N LEU A 195 -0.39 -18.15 12.23
CA LEU A 195 -0.61 -16.71 12.22
C LEU A 195 -1.41 -16.38 10.95
N ASP A 196 -2.66 -15.98 11.13
CA ASP A 196 -3.46 -15.43 10.03
C ASP A 196 -3.35 -13.91 10.03
N ILE A 197 -3.17 -13.32 8.84
CA ILE A 197 -3.04 -11.87 8.65
C ILE A 197 -4.13 -11.42 7.69
N ILE A 198 -4.90 -10.43 8.11
CA ILE A 198 -5.99 -9.85 7.33
C ILE A 198 -5.72 -8.36 7.15
N GLU A 199 -5.44 -7.93 5.91
CA GLU A 199 -5.33 -6.51 5.56
C GLU A 199 -6.69 -5.81 5.66
N LEU A 200 -6.71 -4.64 6.30
CA LEU A 200 -7.92 -3.88 6.55
C LEU A 200 -7.99 -2.61 5.71
N LYS A 201 -9.21 -2.16 5.47
CA LYS A 201 -9.50 -0.97 4.68
C LYS A 201 -9.84 0.20 5.57
N VAL A 202 -9.45 1.37 5.12
CA VAL A 202 -9.76 2.64 5.77
C VAL A 202 -10.48 3.52 4.74
N PRO A 203 -11.80 3.73 4.84
CA PRO A 203 -12.57 4.41 3.79
C PRO A 203 -12.44 5.94 3.80
N LYS A 204 -11.95 6.53 4.89
CA LYS A 204 -11.65 7.97 5.02
C LYS A 204 -10.42 8.16 5.91
N ASN A 205 -9.68 9.24 5.73
CA ASN A 205 -8.48 9.48 6.53
C ASN A 205 -8.81 9.43 8.03
N LEU A 206 -8.03 8.68 8.80
CA LEU A 206 -8.10 8.66 10.26
C LEU A 206 -6.80 9.21 10.81
N PHE A 207 -6.91 10.16 11.71
CA PHE A 207 -5.79 10.94 12.21
C PHE A 207 -5.46 10.52 13.63
N PHE A 208 -4.20 10.20 13.89
CA PHE A 208 -3.70 9.80 15.18
C PHE A 208 -2.52 10.68 15.62
N VAL A 209 -2.38 10.87 16.93
CA VAL A 209 -1.18 11.44 17.54
C VAL A 209 -0.58 10.40 18.46
N ILE A 210 0.69 10.07 18.23
CA ILE A 210 1.50 9.23 19.11
C ILE A 210 2.32 10.18 19.99
N VAL A 211 2.38 9.91 21.29
CA VAL A 211 3.07 10.78 22.25
C VAL A 211 4.09 9.96 23.02
N ASP A 212 5.39 10.27 22.86
CA ASP A 212 6.40 9.81 23.82
C ASP A 212 6.20 10.61 25.11
N LEU A 213 5.94 9.90 26.21
CA LEU A 213 5.63 10.53 27.49
C LEU A 213 6.88 11.13 28.16
N GLY A 214 8.08 10.89 27.62
CA GLY A 214 9.34 11.37 28.19
C GLY A 214 9.67 10.70 29.53
N ALA A 215 9.02 9.57 29.81
CA ALA A 215 9.12 8.83 31.07
C ALA A 215 9.65 7.41 30.85
N GLY A 216 9.96 6.73 31.95
CA GLY A 216 10.57 5.40 31.96
C GLY A 216 9.61 4.33 32.48
N LYS A 217 9.74 3.12 31.94
CA LYS A 217 9.10 1.89 32.42
C LYS A 217 10.05 0.71 32.26
N ASN A 218 9.87 -0.33 33.08
CA ASN A 218 10.58 -1.59 32.92
C ASN A 218 9.75 -2.59 32.10
N THR A 219 9.90 -2.56 30.79
CA THR A 219 9.19 -3.49 29.88
C THR A 219 9.49 -4.95 30.18
N GLN A 220 10.70 -5.30 30.60
CA GLN A 220 11.06 -6.70 30.89
C GLN A 220 10.31 -7.23 32.11
N GLU A 221 10.14 -6.40 33.13
CA GLU A 221 9.39 -6.73 34.33
C GLU A 221 7.89 -6.88 34.05
N ILE A 222 7.30 -5.94 33.29
CA ILE A 222 5.90 -6.02 32.85
C ILE A 222 5.66 -7.35 32.12
N LEU A 223 6.48 -7.65 31.11
CA LEU A 223 6.34 -8.87 30.32
C LEU A 223 6.55 -10.12 31.18
N SER A 224 7.54 -10.12 32.08
CA SER A 224 7.78 -11.24 33.00
C SER A 224 6.56 -11.52 33.88
N ASN A 225 5.99 -10.49 34.51
CA ASN A 225 4.86 -10.66 35.42
C ASN A 225 3.59 -11.09 34.68
N LEU A 226 3.33 -10.54 33.48
CA LEU A 226 2.18 -10.94 32.67
C LEU A 226 2.33 -12.38 32.13
N ASN A 227 3.53 -12.78 31.70
CA ASN A 227 3.77 -14.15 31.23
C ASN A 227 3.59 -15.20 32.34
N GLN A 228 3.89 -14.86 33.59
CA GLN A 228 3.67 -15.76 34.73
C GLN A 228 2.18 -16.07 34.99
N CYS A 229 1.27 -15.29 34.41
CA CYS A 229 -0.17 -15.58 34.46
C CYS A 229 -0.58 -16.72 33.52
N TYR A 230 0.30 -17.20 32.65
CA TYR A 230 0.04 -18.23 31.64
C TYR A 230 0.96 -19.45 31.84
N PRO A 231 0.58 -20.64 31.32
CA PRO A 231 -0.69 -20.97 30.66
C PRO A 231 -1.86 -21.24 31.62
N PHE A 232 -1.57 -21.43 32.92
CA PHE A 232 -2.58 -21.72 33.95
C PHE A 232 -2.51 -20.67 35.05
N ALA A 233 -3.63 -20.03 35.33
CA ALA A 233 -3.74 -19.09 36.43
C ALA A 233 -3.77 -19.83 37.77
N SER A 234 -3.07 -19.27 38.76
CA SER A 234 -2.96 -19.81 40.13
C SER A 234 -3.73 -18.98 41.17
N ASN A 235 -4.23 -17.80 40.78
CA ASN A 235 -4.96 -16.88 41.64
C ASN A 235 -5.86 -15.95 40.81
N GLU A 236 -6.77 -15.24 41.50
CA GLU A 236 -7.74 -14.33 40.89
C GLU A 236 -7.09 -13.23 40.03
N SER A 237 -5.95 -12.67 40.44
CA SER A 237 -5.25 -11.65 39.66
C SER A 237 -4.74 -12.20 38.33
N GLN A 238 -4.23 -13.44 38.31
CA GLN A 238 -3.81 -14.11 37.08
C GLN A 238 -5.01 -14.50 36.20
N GLU A 239 -6.13 -14.94 36.79
CA GLU A 239 -7.38 -15.20 36.05
C GLU A 239 -7.90 -13.92 35.37
N ASN A 240 -7.82 -12.78 36.06
CA ASN A 240 -8.19 -11.47 35.52
C ASN A 240 -7.32 -11.07 34.32
N VAL A 241 -6.01 -11.35 34.37
CA VAL A 241 -5.11 -11.14 33.22
C VAL A 241 -5.51 -12.02 32.04
N GLN A 242 -5.77 -13.31 32.27
CA GLN A 242 -6.23 -14.23 31.21
C GLN A 242 -7.57 -13.80 30.61
N LYS A 243 -8.50 -13.35 31.46
CA LYS A 243 -9.81 -12.85 31.03
C LYS A 243 -9.70 -11.60 30.14
N TYR A 244 -8.84 -10.64 30.52
CA TYR A 244 -8.61 -9.44 29.75
C TYR A 244 -7.95 -9.76 28.40
N LEU A 245 -6.79 -10.43 28.42
CA LEU A 245 -6.04 -10.73 27.21
C LEU A 245 -6.74 -11.72 26.28
N GLY A 246 -7.68 -12.51 26.82
CA GLY A 246 -8.60 -13.32 26.03
C GLY A 246 -9.85 -12.55 25.61
N SER A 247 -10.99 -12.89 26.21
CA SER A 247 -12.31 -12.47 25.76
C SER A 247 -12.52 -10.95 25.64
N ILE A 248 -12.00 -10.15 26.57
CA ILE A 248 -12.26 -8.70 26.60
C ILE A 248 -11.47 -8.01 25.49
N SER A 249 -10.16 -8.27 25.41
CA SER A 249 -9.26 -7.73 24.39
C SER A 249 -9.70 -8.16 22.99
N SER A 250 -10.06 -9.44 22.81
CA SER A 250 -10.57 -9.97 21.54
C SER A 250 -11.84 -9.23 21.10
N GLN A 251 -12.83 -9.08 21.99
CA GLN A 251 -14.07 -8.37 21.69
C GLN A 251 -13.81 -6.91 21.29
N ILE A 252 -13.01 -6.18 22.09
CA ILE A 252 -12.69 -4.77 21.81
C ILE A 252 -11.94 -4.64 20.48
N THR A 253 -11.00 -5.54 20.21
CA THR A 253 -10.21 -5.52 18.97
C THR A 253 -11.09 -5.78 17.76
N GLN A 254 -12.03 -6.73 17.84
CA GLN A 254 -12.97 -7.01 16.75
C GLN A 254 -13.95 -5.84 16.51
N GLU A 255 -14.47 -5.24 17.58
CA GLU A 255 -15.28 -4.00 17.50
C GLU A 255 -14.47 -2.85 16.87
N ALA A 256 -13.17 -2.76 17.16
CA ALA A 256 -12.27 -1.74 16.61
C ALA A 256 -11.99 -1.97 15.12
N VAL A 257 -11.84 -3.23 14.68
CA VAL A 257 -11.73 -3.59 13.26
C VAL A 257 -12.97 -3.12 12.49
N ASP A 258 -14.17 -3.40 13.02
CA ASP A 258 -15.42 -2.97 12.39
C ASP A 258 -15.52 -1.44 12.32
N ALA A 259 -15.13 -0.74 13.38
CA ALA A 259 -15.11 0.72 13.41
C ALA A 259 -14.10 1.29 12.40
N LEU A 260 -12.89 0.72 12.32
CA LEU A 260 -11.86 1.10 11.35
C LEU A 260 -12.34 0.95 9.90
N GLN A 261 -12.96 -0.18 9.57
CA GLN A 261 -13.48 -0.45 8.23
C GLN A 261 -14.65 0.43 7.83
N LYS A 262 -15.39 0.99 8.81
CA LYS A 262 -16.41 2.03 8.61
C LYS A 262 -15.83 3.45 8.61
N GLY A 263 -14.56 3.60 8.98
CA GLY A 263 -13.93 4.90 9.24
C GLY A 263 -14.48 5.61 10.49
N ASP A 264 -15.11 4.91 11.43
CA ASP A 264 -15.75 5.53 12.59
C ASP A 264 -14.71 5.93 13.66
N ALA A 265 -14.11 7.12 13.48
CA ALA A 265 -13.10 7.68 14.38
C ALA A 265 -13.61 7.88 15.82
N GLU A 266 -14.89 8.25 15.97
CA GLU A 266 -15.51 8.45 17.28
C GLU A 266 -15.64 7.11 18.02
N GLN A 267 -16.16 6.08 17.35
CA GLN A 267 -16.26 4.74 17.92
C GLN A 267 -14.88 4.15 18.26
N ILE A 268 -13.86 4.36 17.42
CA ILE A 268 -12.47 3.98 17.75
C ILE A 268 -12.02 4.68 19.04
N GLY A 269 -12.30 5.97 19.20
CA GLY A 269 -11.95 6.72 20.42
C GLY A 269 -12.65 6.19 21.67
N ILE A 270 -13.94 5.84 21.56
CA ILE A 270 -14.71 5.19 22.63
C ILE A 270 -14.07 3.83 23.01
N LEU A 271 -13.70 3.03 22.00
CA LEU A 271 -13.06 1.74 22.21
C LEU A 271 -11.66 1.88 22.81
N MET A 272 -10.88 2.91 22.45
CA MET A 272 -9.58 3.18 23.07
C MET A 272 -9.72 3.44 24.57
N LYS A 273 -10.69 4.29 24.97
CA LYS A 273 -10.99 4.56 26.39
C LYS A 273 -11.42 3.29 27.11
N LYS A 274 -12.32 2.50 26.50
CA LYS A 274 -12.75 1.20 27.04
C LYS A 274 -11.57 0.24 27.21
N ALA A 275 -10.69 0.15 26.22
CA ALA A 275 -9.51 -0.71 26.26
C ALA A 275 -8.56 -0.32 27.41
N GLN A 276 -8.35 0.99 27.61
CA GLN A 276 -7.52 1.51 28.69
C GLN A 276 -8.12 1.19 30.06
N ILE A 277 -9.39 1.53 30.28
CA ILE A 277 -10.10 1.27 31.55
C ILE A 277 -10.08 -0.23 31.91
N GLU A 278 -10.36 -1.10 30.93
CA GLU A 278 -10.35 -2.55 31.15
C GLU A 278 -8.93 -3.09 31.38
N PHE A 279 -7.92 -2.52 30.70
CA PHE A 279 -6.51 -2.85 30.94
C PHE A 279 -6.12 -2.51 32.37
N ASP A 280 -6.38 -1.28 32.81
CA ASP A 280 -6.00 -0.78 34.12
C ASP A 280 -6.65 -1.62 35.23
N LYS A 281 -7.94 -1.92 35.08
CA LYS A 281 -8.70 -2.74 36.02
C LYS A 281 -8.12 -4.14 36.18
N HIS A 282 -7.68 -4.79 35.11
CA HIS A 282 -7.31 -6.20 35.13
C HIS A 282 -5.81 -6.45 35.27
N LEU A 283 -4.95 -5.56 34.73
CA LEU A 283 -3.52 -5.81 34.60
C LEU A 283 -2.67 -5.06 35.63
N ILE A 284 -3.11 -3.88 36.13
CA ILE A 284 -2.38 -3.15 37.19
C ILE A 284 -2.09 -4.04 38.41
N PRO A 285 -3.01 -4.87 38.92
CA PRO A 285 -2.75 -5.67 40.12
C PRO A 285 -1.54 -6.63 40.02
N VAL A 286 -1.16 -7.04 38.81
CA VAL A 286 -0.05 -7.98 38.58
C VAL A 286 1.30 -7.27 38.44
N CYS A 287 1.32 -5.98 38.11
CA CYS A 287 2.55 -5.20 38.01
C CYS A 287 2.29 -3.71 38.37
N PRO A 288 1.90 -3.42 39.62
CA PRO A 288 1.41 -2.10 39.99
C PRO A 288 2.47 -1.00 39.87
N GLU A 289 3.74 -1.32 40.15
CA GLU A 289 4.85 -0.37 40.08
C GLU A 289 5.07 0.19 38.68
N GLN A 290 4.76 -0.60 37.64
CA GLN A 290 4.97 -0.21 36.25
C GLN A 290 3.68 0.22 35.54
N LEU A 291 2.54 -0.41 35.88
CA LEU A 291 1.28 -0.24 35.14
C LEU A 291 0.35 0.83 35.72
N THR A 292 0.59 1.32 36.95
CA THR A 292 -0.18 2.47 37.50
C THR A 292 -0.04 3.72 36.62
N ALA A 293 1.11 3.89 35.96
CA ALA A 293 1.32 4.82 34.86
C ALA A 293 0.75 6.25 35.08
N PRO A 294 1.15 6.97 36.14
CA PRO A 294 0.57 8.27 36.48
C PRO A 294 0.73 9.32 35.37
N ILE A 295 1.79 9.26 34.56
CA ILE A 295 2.02 10.22 33.48
C ILE A 295 1.11 9.92 32.29
N LEU A 296 0.92 8.63 31.96
CA LEU A 296 -0.05 8.19 30.96
C LEU A 296 -1.45 8.69 31.32
N HIS A 297 -1.92 8.42 32.53
CA HIS A 297 -3.27 8.82 32.95
C HIS A 297 -3.42 10.35 32.97
N LYS A 298 -2.39 11.07 33.42
CA LYS A 298 -2.38 12.53 33.40
C LYS A 298 -2.59 13.08 31.99
N ILE A 299 -1.97 12.49 30.96
CA ILE A 299 -2.13 12.96 29.58
C ILE A 299 -3.47 12.53 28.98
N LEU A 300 -3.96 11.33 29.29
CA LEU A 300 -5.25 10.83 28.81
C LEU A 300 -6.42 11.70 29.32
N ASP A 301 -6.31 12.20 30.55
CA ASP A 301 -7.31 13.07 31.19
C ASP A 301 -7.00 14.57 31.02
N TYR A 302 -6.00 14.93 30.22
CA TYR A 302 -5.56 16.32 30.10
C TYR A 302 -6.62 17.17 29.38
N GLU A 303 -7.27 18.07 30.11
CA GLU A 303 -8.41 18.86 29.64
C GLU A 303 -8.14 19.63 28.33
N PRO A 304 -6.99 20.32 28.16
CA PRO A 304 -6.74 21.13 26.96
C PRO A 304 -6.74 20.37 25.62
N ILE A 305 -6.50 19.05 25.62
CA ILE A 305 -6.55 18.24 24.39
C ILE A 305 -7.91 17.57 24.16
N GLN A 306 -8.78 17.49 25.18
CA GLN A 306 -10.09 16.81 25.08
C GLN A 306 -10.97 17.34 23.94
N PRO A 307 -11.02 18.65 23.62
CA PRO A 307 -11.81 19.15 22.51
C PRO A 307 -11.37 18.64 21.13
N TYR A 308 -10.14 18.12 21.00
CA TYR A 308 -9.51 17.75 19.72
C TYR A 308 -9.39 16.24 19.51
N ILE A 309 -9.58 15.43 20.58
CA ILE A 309 -9.48 13.97 20.55
C ILE A 309 -10.86 13.31 20.61
N TRP A 310 -10.98 12.11 20.05
CA TRP A 310 -12.10 11.20 20.32
C TRP A 310 -11.81 10.28 21.52
N GLY A 311 -10.54 9.88 21.68
CA GLY A 311 -10.06 9.09 22.80
C GLY A 311 -8.59 8.72 22.65
N GLY A 312 -8.05 8.03 23.66
CA GLY A 312 -6.67 7.59 23.67
C GLY A 312 -6.42 6.45 24.66
N LYS A 313 -5.25 5.84 24.55
CA LYS A 313 -4.77 4.74 25.40
C LYS A 313 -3.24 4.68 25.36
N GLY A 314 -2.62 3.91 26.25
CA GLY A 314 -1.21 3.56 26.15
C GLY A 314 -0.92 2.58 25.00
N VAL A 315 0.37 2.38 24.74
CA VAL A 315 0.87 1.60 23.59
C VAL A 315 1.85 0.52 24.03
N GLY A 316 1.76 -0.65 23.39
CA GLY A 316 2.71 -1.75 23.56
C GLY A 316 2.64 -2.33 24.97
N SER A 317 3.76 -2.33 25.70
CA SER A 317 3.77 -2.80 27.10
C SER A 317 3.07 -1.86 28.11
N GLN A 318 2.34 -0.84 27.67
CA GLN A 318 1.61 0.10 28.53
C GLN A 318 2.52 0.87 29.48
N GLY A 319 2.08 1.32 30.67
CA GLY A 319 2.94 2.11 31.56
C GLY A 319 3.27 3.51 31.03
N ASP A 320 4.19 4.21 31.71
CA ASP A 320 4.64 5.56 31.33
C ASP A 320 5.64 5.57 30.16
N GLY A 321 5.30 4.86 29.08
CA GLY A 321 6.11 4.82 27.85
C GLY A 321 5.57 5.75 26.78
N THR A 322 4.45 5.35 26.17
CA THR A 322 3.89 5.99 24.97
C THR A 322 2.38 5.95 25.03
N ALA A 323 1.75 7.05 24.64
CA ALA A 323 0.31 7.15 24.45
C ALA A 323 -0.04 7.29 22.97
N GLN A 324 -1.25 6.90 22.61
CA GLN A 324 -1.85 7.17 21.31
C GLN A 324 -3.21 7.82 21.49
N PHE A 325 -3.53 8.73 20.59
CA PHE A 325 -4.81 9.44 20.53
C PHE A 325 -5.36 9.37 19.12
N ILE A 326 -6.66 9.12 18.98
CA ILE A 326 -7.36 9.40 17.73
C ILE A 326 -7.97 10.81 17.80
N VAL A 327 -7.68 11.63 16.79
CA VAL A 327 -8.08 13.04 16.72
C VAL A 327 -9.14 13.28 15.66
N LYS A 328 -9.81 14.44 15.74
CA LYS A 328 -10.97 14.75 14.88
C LYS A 328 -10.61 14.94 13.41
N ASP A 329 -9.50 15.59 13.14
CA ASP A 329 -9.04 16.00 11.81
C ASP A 329 -7.54 16.35 11.84
N GLU A 330 -6.97 16.68 10.67
CA GLU A 330 -5.57 17.08 10.52
C GLU A 330 -5.20 18.34 11.32
N GLU A 331 -6.13 19.31 11.40
CA GLU A 331 -5.92 20.54 12.19
C GLU A 331 -5.82 20.21 13.69
N SER A 332 -6.71 19.34 14.18
CA SER A 332 -6.71 18.82 15.55
C SER A 332 -5.43 18.03 15.84
N GLN A 333 -4.92 17.27 14.87
CA GLN A 333 -3.64 16.55 14.99
C GLN A 333 -2.49 17.52 15.29
N GLN A 334 -2.42 18.62 14.55
CA GLN A 334 -1.41 19.66 14.77
C GLN A 334 -1.59 20.36 16.13
N LYS A 335 -2.82 20.74 16.48
CA LYS A 335 -3.13 21.41 17.76
C LYS A 335 -2.80 20.55 18.98
N VAL A 336 -3.11 19.25 18.93
CA VAL A 336 -2.79 18.34 20.04
C VAL A 336 -1.28 18.27 20.26
N ILE A 337 -0.49 18.13 19.20
CA ILE A 337 0.97 18.11 19.30
C ILE A 337 1.48 19.43 19.90
N GLU A 338 1.01 20.58 19.39
CA GLU A 338 1.41 21.90 19.90
C GLU A 338 1.09 22.10 21.38
N ILE A 339 -0.10 21.68 21.82
CA ILE A 339 -0.52 21.78 23.22
C ILE A 339 0.37 20.88 24.09
N ILE A 340 0.59 19.64 23.67
CA ILE A 340 1.39 18.68 24.43
C ILE A 340 2.84 19.14 24.57
N GLU A 341 3.49 19.55 23.48
CA GLU A 341 4.89 19.97 23.51
C GLU A 341 5.09 21.29 24.25
N ARG A 342 4.08 22.18 24.25
CA ARG A 342 4.08 23.41 25.05
C ARG A 342 3.94 23.12 26.55
N ASP A 343 2.96 22.30 26.93
CA ASP A 343 2.57 22.12 28.33
C ASP A 343 3.39 21.01 29.02
N PHE A 344 3.98 20.11 28.23
CA PHE A 344 4.86 19.03 28.65
C PHE A 344 6.12 18.99 27.77
N PRO A 345 7.11 19.89 28.00
CA PRO A 345 8.31 20.00 27.13
C PRO A 345 9.18 18.75 27.03
N GLN A 346 9.00 17.78 27.92
CA GLN A 346 9.66 16.47 27.87
C GLN A 346 8.96 15.47 26.94
N MET A 347 7.73 15.75 26.51
CA MET A 347 6.96 14.90 25.61
C MET A 347 7.18 15.31 24.16
N GLN A 348 7.06 14.34 23.26
CA GLN A 348 7.16 14.57 21.82
C GLN A 348 5.94 13.97 21.12
N GLY A 349 5.31 14.77 20.26
CA GLY A 349 4.17 14.35 19.45
C GLY A 349 4.58 13.92 18.05
N LEU A 350 4.03 12.81 17.57
CA LEU A 350 4.23 12.30 16.21
C LEU A 350 2.89 12.10 15.51
N LYS A 351 2.85 12.49 14.25
CA LYS A 351 1.69 12.29 13.38
C LYS A 351 1.68 10.88 12.82
N LEU A 352 0.52 10.24 12.91
CA LEU A 352 0.17 9.04 12.16
C LEU A 352 -1.16 9.30 11.47
N THR A 353 -1.20 9.13 10.15
CA THR A 353 -2.44 9.25 9.39
C THR A 353 -2.68 7.96 8.64
N LEU A 354 -3.81 7.32 8.91
CA LEU A 354 -4.27 6.18 8.13
C LEU A 354 -5.01 6.73 6.93
N HIS A 355 -4.34 6.72 5.78
CA HIS A 355 -4.87 7.32 4.56
C HIS A 355 -5.97 6.47 3.95
N ALA A 356 -7.07 7.12 3.60
CA ALA A 356 -8.02 6.54 2.67
C ALA A 356 -7.38 6.44 1.31
N ARG A 357 -7.17 5.22 0.85
CA ARG A 357 -6.68 4.95 -0.49
C ARG A 357 -7.84 5.03 -1.50
N LYS A 358 -8.52 6.18 -1.56
CA LYS A 358 -9.54 6.43 -2.58
C LYS A 358 -8.84 6.87 -3.86
N VAL A 359 -9.12 6.18 -4.96
CA VAL A 359 -8.68 6.60 -6.29
C VAL A 359 -9.53 7.79 -6.71
N ARG A 360 -8.94 8.99 -6.65
CA ARG A 360 -9.61 10.25 -7.03
C ARG A 360 -8.95 10.98 -8.19
N LYS A 361 -7.74 10.55 -8.57
CA LYS A 361 -6.97 11.10 -9.68
C LYS A 361 -7.00 10.13 -10.86
N ALA A 362 -7.08 10.66 -12.07
CA ALA A 362 -6.80 9.91 -13.29
C ALA A 362 -5.66 10.52 -14.10
N ILE A 363 -4.88 9.69 -14.78
CA ILE A 363 -3.83 10.08 -15.72
C ILE A 363 -4.21 9.60 -17.12
N ILE A 364 -4.11 10.49 -18.10
CA ILE A 364 -4.31 10.18 -19.52
C ILE A 364 -3.08 10.60 -20.31
N PRO A 365 -2.21 9.66 -20.73
CA PRO A 365 -1.08 9.97 -21.60
C PRO A 365 -1.53 10.31 -23.03
N ALA A 366 -1.21 11.52 -23.46
CA ALA A 366 -1.60 12.12 -24.75
C ALA A 366 -0.40 12.74 -25.51
N GLY A 367 0.83 12.37 -25.14
CA GLY A 367 2.06 12.93 -25.73
C GLY A 367 2.62 12.17 -26.94
N GLY A 368 1.89 11.20 -27.48
CA GLY A 368 2.36 10.37 -28.60
C GLY A 368 2.21 11.05 -29.97
N PHE A 369 3.17 10.85 -30.88
CA PHE A 369 3.07 11.39 -32.25
C PHE A 369 2.01 10.69 -33.12
N GLY A 370 1.58 9.47 -32.74
CA GLY A 370 0.58 8.71 -33.50
C GLY A 370 1.08 8.30 -34.89
N THR A 371 2.31 7.78 -34.97
CA THR A 371 2.98 7.37 -36.23
C THR A 371 2.15 6.36 -37.04
N ARG A 372 1.39 5.49 -36.38
CA ARG A 372 0.51 4.48 -37.00
C ARG A 372 -0.67 5.07 -37.77
N LEU A 373 -1.00 6.34 -37.52
CA LEU A 373 -2.09 7.09 -38.16
C LEU A 373 -1.55 8.22 -39.06
N PHE A 374 -0.24 8.24 -39.32
CA PHE A 374 0.36 9.19 -40.25
C PHE A 374 -0.17 8.95 -41.69
N PRO A 375 -0.45 9.99 -42.50
CA PRO A 375 -0.16 11.41 -42.29
C PRO A 375 -1.24 12.21 -41.56
N ALA A 376 -2.38 11.61 -41.19
CA ALA A 376 -3.48 12.35 -40.55
C ALA A 376 -3.03 13.00 -39.23
N THR A 377 -2.19 12.31 -38.45
CA THR A 377 -1.64 12.80 -37.18
C THR A 377 -0.67 13.98 -37.31
N LYS A 378 -0.18 14.26 -38.51
CA LYS A 378 0.58 15.49 -38.81
C LYS A 378 -0.33 16.73 -38.82
N ALA A 379 -1.61 16.55 -39.18
CA ALA A 379 -2.57 17.64 -39.30
C ALA A 379 -3.40 17.83 -38.02
N VAL A 380 -3.85 16.73 -37.40
CA VAL A 380 -4.68 16.73 -36.20
C VAL A 380 -4.18 15.66 -35.24
N LYS A 381 -4.04 15.99 -33.95
CA LYS A 381 -3.62 15.02 -32.93
C LYS A 381 -4.63 13.86 -32.83
N LYS A 382 -4.15 12.63 -32.63
CA LYS A 382 -5.02 11.43 -32.65
C LYS A 382 -6.10 11.48 -31.56
N GLU A 383 -5.78 12.10 -30.43
CA GLU A 383 -6.67 12.33 -29.29
C GLU A 383 -7.88 13.20 -29.66
N PHE A 384 -7.75 14.01 -30.72
CA PHE A 384 -8.78 14.88 -31.27
C PHE A 384 -9.55 14.27 -32.44
N PHE A 385 -9.29 13.02 -32.80
CA PHE A 385 -10.07 12.34 -33.83
C PHE A 385 -11.52 12.20 -33.36
N PRO A 386 -12.51 12.49 -34.22
CA PRO A 386 -13.90 12.44 -33.82
C PRO A 386 -14.38 11.01 -33.69
N ILE A 387 -15.18 10.74 -32.67
CA ILE A 387 -16.04 9.56 -32.53
C ILE A 387 -17.48 10.02 -32.35
N ILE A 388 -18.44 9.15 -32.63
CA ILE A 388 -19.86 9.45 -32.46
C ILE A 388 -20.34 8.71 -31.22
N ASP A 389 -20.77 9.47 -30.21
CA ASP A 389 -21.38 8.89 -29.01
C ASP A 389 -22.80 8.37 -29.31
N ARG A 390 -23.46 7.87 -28.27
CA ARG A 390 -24.78 7.22 -28.37
C ARG A 390 -25.89 8.22 -28.66
N GLU A 391 -25.70 9.44 -28.18
CA GLU A 391 -26.56 10.60 -28.44
C GLU A 391 -26.39 11.12 -29.88
N GLY A 392 -25.47 10.54 -30.66
CA GLY A 392 -25.18 10.92 -32.03
C GLY A 392 -24.31 12.17 -32.15
N ARG A 393 -23.70 12.62 -31.04
CA ARG A 393 -22.78 13.75 -31.01
C ARG A 393 -21.39 13.28 -31.42
N ALA A 394 -20.84 13.95 -32.43
CA ALA A 394 -19.43 13.84 -32.75
C ALA A 394 -18.60 14.55 -31.68
N LYS A 395 -17.69 13.84 -31.03
CA LYS A 395 -16.77 14.41 -30.03
C LYS A 395 -15.35 13.84 -30.16
N PRO A 396 -14.32 14.57 -29.74
CA PRO A 396 -12.95 14.05 -29.65
C PRO A 396 -12.84 12.80 -28.77
N VAL A 397 -11.97 11.85 -29.15
CA VAL A 397 -11.62 10.68 -28.34
C VAL A 397 -11.25 11.06 -26.90
N ILE A 398 -10.39 12.08 -26.72
CA ILE A 398 -9.96 12.52 -25.39
C ILE A 398 -11.12 12.98 -24.50
N LEU A 399 -12.17 13.57 -25.08
CA LEU A 399 -13.33 14.00 -24.31
C LEU A 399 -14.12 12.78 -23.80
N ALA A 400 -14.27 11.74 -24.62
CA ALA A 400 -14.94 10.51 -24.18
C ALA A 400 -14.17 9.80 -23.05
N ILE A 401 -12.84 9.83 -23.07
CA ILE A 401 -12.00 9.27 -22.01
C ILE A 401 -12.16 10.09 -20.71
N VAL A 402 -12.20 11.43 -20.82
CA VAL A 402 -12.46 12.32 -19.68
C VAL A 402 -13.86 12.08 -19.10
N GLU A 403 -14.89 11.98 -19.95
CA GLU A 403 -16.26 11.70 -19.54
C GLU A 403 -16.36 10.33 -18.82
N GLU A 404 -15.68 9.30 -19.32
CA GLU A 404 -15.57 7.98 -18.67
C GLU A 404 -14.97 8.11 -17.25
N ALA A 405 -13.85 8.82 -17.10
CA ALA A 405 -13.21 9.04 -15.79
C ALA A 405 -14.15 9.77 -14.81
N ILE A 406 -14.80 10.84 -15.25
CA ILE A 406 -15.72 11.62 -14.41
C ILE A 406 -16.95 10.80 -14.02
N SER A 407 -17.49 9.99 -14.93
CA SER A 407 -18.62 9.10 -14.63
C SER A 407 -18.30 8.07 -13.55
N ALA A 408 -17.03 7.63 -13.48
CA ALA A 408 -16.53 6.72 -12.45
C ALA A 408 -16.32 7.41 -11.08
N GLY A 409 -16.45 8.73 -11.01
CA GLY A 409 -16.27 9.50 -9.77
C GLY A 409 -14.84 10.02 -9.55
N ILE A 410 -14.03 10.11 -10.61
CA ILE A 410 -12.73 10.79 -10.56
C ILE A 410 -12.94 12.30 -10.35
N GLU A 411 -12.12 12.87 -9.48
CA GLU A 411 -12.22 14.27 -9.05
C GLU A 411 -11.22 15.16 -9.79
N GLU A 412 -10.03 14.64 -10.10
CA GLU A 412 -8.95 15.36 -10.78
C GLU A 412 -8.35 14.54 -11.93
N ILE A 413 -8.08 15.17 -13.07
CA ILE A 413 -7.53 14.49 -14.27
C ILE A 413 -6.24 15.18 -14.71
N GLY A 414 -5.16 14.42 -14.79
CA GLY A 414 -3.88 14.81 -15.35
C GLY A 414 -3.76 14.33 -16.80
N ILE A 415 -3.75 15.25 -17.76
CA ILE A 415 -3.49 14.91 -19.17
C ILE A 415 -2.03 15.22 -19.47
N VAL A 416 -1.25 14.18 -19.80
CA VAL A 416 0.17 14.32 -20.12
C VAL A 416 0.34 14.64 -21.61
N VAL A 417 0.81 15.84 -21.92
CA VAL A 417 0.91 16.38 -23.28
C VAL A 417 2.35 16.81 -23.60
N GLN A 418 2.70 16.87 -24.89
CA GLN A 418 3.94 17.53 -25.29
C GLN A 418 3.79 19.05 -25.14
N PRO A 419 4.86 19.79 -24.79
CA PRO A 419 4.80 21.25 -24.64
C PRO A 419 4.22 21.98 -25.86
N GLY A 420 4.51 21.49 -27.08
CA GLY A 420 4.01 22.08 -28.33
C GLY A 420 2.51 21.93 -28.54
N ASP A 421 1.86 20.96 -27.89
CA ASP A 421 0.42 20.69 -28.05
C ASP A 421 -0.42 21.28 -26.92
N ARG A 422 0.21 21.72 -25.81
CA ARG A 422 -0.48 22.16 -24.60
C ARG A 422 -1.55 23.21 -24.88
N ALA A 423 -1.25 24.19 -25.73
CA ALA A 423 -2.19 25.25 -26.09
C ALA A 423 -3.47 24.71 -26.73
N LEU A 424 -3.38 23.67 -27.57
CA LEU A 424 -4.54 23.04 -28.21
C LEU A 424 -5.47 22.40 -27.17
N PHE A 425 -4.91 21.69 -26.18
CA PHE A 425 -5.70 21.08 -25.12
C PHE A 425 -6.29 22.11 -24.16
N GLU A 426 -5.53 23.15 -23.81
CA GLU A 426 -6.01 24.27 -22.98
C GLU A 426 -7.15 25.02 -23.69
N GLU A 427 -7.03 25.32 -24.98
CA GLU A 427 -8.08 25.96 -25.75
C GLU A 427 -9.36 25.12 -25.79
N PHE A 428 -9.25 23.81 -26.04
CA PHE A 428 -10.42 22.93 -26.12
C PHE A 428 -11.17 22.77 -24.79
N PHE A 429 -10.46 22.55 -23.68
CA PHE A 429 -11.09 22.24 -22.38
C PHE A 429 -11.39 23.49 -21.54
N LYS A 430 -10.61 24.58 -21.68
CA LYS A 430 -10.69 25.73 -20.77
C LYS A 430 -11.24 27.00 -21.41
N ALA A 431 -11.31 27.08 -22.73
CA ALA A 431 -11.85 28.26 -23.41
C ALA A 431 -13.22 27.97 -24.04
N PRO A 432 -14.24 28.82 -23.81
CA PRO A 432 -15.45 28.77 -24.63
C PRO A 432 -15.16 29.20 -26.07
N PRO A 433 -16.01 28.81 -27.02
CA PRO A 433 -15.99 29.39 -28.37
C PRO A 433 -16.06 30.93 -28.30
N PRO A 434 -15.42 31.65 -29.25
CA PRO A 434 -15.53 33.10 -29.36
C PRO A 434 -17.00 33.58 -29.33
N GLY A 435 -17.29 34.70 -28.68
CA GLY A 435 -18.67 35.11 -28.36
C GLY A 435 -19.64 35.16 -29.56
N GLU A 436 -19.17 35.54 -30.75
CA GLU A 436 -20.00 35.53 -31.97
C GLU A 436 -20.30 34.11 -32.50
N LEU A 437 -19.41 33.15 -32.27
CA LEU A 437 -19.66 31.74 -32.56
C LEU A 437 -20.53 31.10 -31.47
N PHE A 438 -20.28 31.42 -30.19
CA PHE A 438 -21.07 30.92 -29.07
C PHE A 438 -22.56 31.27 -29.22
N LYS A 439 -22.89 32.51 -29.61
CA LYS A 439 -24.27 32.95 -29.87
C LYS A 439 -24.98 32.21 -31.01
N LYS A 440 -24.23 31.60 -31.93
CA LYS A 440 -24.76 30.79 -33.04
C LYS A 440 -25.05 29.35 -32.64
N LEU A 441 -24.58 28.90 -31.47
CA LEU A 441 -24.87 27.57 -30.96
C LEU A 441 -26.33 27.48 -30.51
N SER A 442 -26.93 26.29 -30.67
CA SER A 442 -28.21 25.98 -30.06
C SER A 442 -28.10 26.05 -28.52
N PRO A 443 -29.20 26.26 -27.79
CA PRO A 443 -29.18 26.27 -26.33
C PRO A 443 -28.52 25.02 -25.72
N GLN A 444 -28.79 23.84 -26.29
CA GLN A 444 -28.17 22.57 -25.88
C GLN A 444 -26.64 22.57 -26.06
N ASN A 445 -26.12 23.19 -27.12
CA ASN A 445 -24.67 23.27 -27.35
C ASN A 445 -24.02 24.39 -26.52
N GLN A 446 -24.77 25.43 -26.14
CA GLN A 446 -24.29 26.42 -25.18
C GLN A 446 -24.14 25.79 -23.79
N GLU A 447 -25.11 24.99 -23.35
CA GLU A 447 -25.03 24.21 -22.10
C GLU A 447 -23.89 23.20 -22.14
N TYR A 448 -23.72 22.46 -23.25
CA TYR A 448 -22.58 21.55 -23.41
C TYR A 448 -21.23 22.29 -23.38
N SER A 449 -21.16 23.50 -23.93
CA SER A 449 -19.96 24.34 -23.84
C SER A 449 -19.67 24.83 -22.42
N GLN A 450 -20.68 24.98 -21.56
CA GLN A 450 -20.48 25.25 -20.14
C GLN A 450 -19.99 23.99 -19.41
N TYR A 451 -20.61 22.84 -19.69
CA TYR A 451 -20.17 21.54 -19.18
C TYR A 451 -18.69 21.26 -19.50
N LEU A 452 -18.23 21.58 -20.71
CA LEU A 452 -16.81 21.46 -21.09
C LEU A 452 -15.88 22.30 -20.21
N GLN A 453 -16.28 23.53 -19.84
CA GLN A 453 -15.49 24.37 -18.93
C GLN A 453 -15.48 23.80 -17.52
N ASP A 454 -16.61 23.26 -17.05
CA ASP A 454 -16.70 22.62 -15.74
C ASP A 454 -15.79 21.38 -15.70
N LEU A 455 -15.73 20.58 -16.77
CA LEU A 455 -14.73 19.52 -16.94
C LEU A 455 -13.30 20.08 -16.94
N GLY A 456 -13.06 21.16 -17.68
CA GLY A 456 -11.76 21.82 -17.77
C GLY A 456 -11.21 22.29 -16.42
N SER A 457 -12.08 22.63 -15.47
CA SER A 457 -11.71 23.00 -14.09
C SER A 457 -11.07 21.84 -13.30
N LYS A 458 -11.37 20.60 -13.69
CA LYS A 458 -10.82 19.37 -13.10
C LYS A 458 -9.56 18.87 -13.82
N ILE A 459 -9.16 19.51 -14.91
CA ILE A 459 -8.07 19.05 -15.77
C ILE A 459 -6.79 19.87 -15.54
N THR A 460 -5.72 19.13 -15.23
CA THR A 460 -4.35 19.65 -15.16
C THR A 460 -3.54 19.11 -16.34
N PHE A 461 -2.86 20.00 -17.07
CA PHE A 461 -1.97 19.62 -18.17
C PHE A 461 -0.53 19.45 -17.67
N LEU A 462 0.00 18.25 -17.84
CA LEU A 462 1.32 17.83 -17.40
C LEU A 462 2.23 17.71 -18.64
N ASN A 463 3.50 18.05 -18.49
CA ASN A 463 4.42 18.11 -19.63
C ASN A 463 5.20 16.80 -19.79
N GLN A 464 5.22 16.28 -21.02
CA GLN A 464 6.16 15.28 -21.47
C GLN A 464 7.19 15.93 -22.41
N ASP A 465 8.36 16.25 -21.89
CA ASP A 465 9.39 16.96 -22.67
C ASP A 465 10.05 16.09 -23.74
N LYS A 466 10.04 14.76 -23.57
CA LYS A 466 10.68 13.81 -24.48
C LYS A 466 9.76 12.62 -24.80
N PRO A 467 9.64 12.21 -26.07
CA PRO A 467 8.82 11.07 -26.47
C PRO A 467 9.55 9.72 -26.27
N GLU A 468 9.87 9.39 -25.01
CA GLU A 468 10.71 8.21 -24.64
C GLU A 468 9.90 6.94 -24.37
N GLY A 469 8.64 6.88 -24.83
CA GLY A 469 7.75 5.72 -24.63
C GLY A 469 6.62 5.96 -23.62
N TYR A 470 5.75 4.96 -23.50
CA TYR A 470 4.54 5.01 -22.67
C TYR A 470 4.84 5.09 -21.17
N GLY A 471 5.81 4.31 -20.69
CA GLY A 471 6.24 4.35 -19.29
C GLY A 471 6.76 5.73 -18.89
N TYR A 472 7.55 6.38 -19.76
CA TYR A 472 8.04 7.75 -19.51
C TYR A 472 6.89 8.77 -19.43
N ALA A 473 5.89 8.66 -20.31
CA ALA A 473 4.72 9.53 -20.27
C ALA A 473 3.95 9.40 -18.94
N VAL A 474 3.80 8.18 -18.42
CA VAL A 474 3.22 7.95 -17.08
C VAL A 474 4.10 8.57 -16.00
N PHE A 475 5.42 8.36 -16.05
CA PHE A 475 6.38 8.89 -15.07
C PHE A 475 6.34 10.42 -14.94
N CYS A 476 6.09 11.16 -16.04
CA CYS A 476 5.95 12.62 -16.01
C CYS A 476 4.85 13.13 -15.05
N ALA A 477 3.92 12.27 -14.63
CA ALA A 477 2.86 12.62 -13.70
C ALA A 477 3.18 12.38 -12.21
N LYS A 478 4.35 11.79 -11.88
CA LYS A 478 4.77 11.42 -10.51
C LYS A 478 4.53 12.53 -9.50
N GLU A 479 5.05 13.73 -9.75
CA GLU A 479 4.97 14.87 -8.82
C GLU A 479 3.54 15.38 -8.60
N TRP A 480 2.67 15.25 -9.61
CA TRP A 480 1.27 15.66 -9.52
C TRP A 480 0.42 14.62 -8.78
N VAL A 481 0.69 13.33 -9.02
CA VAL A 481 0.00 12.24 -8.32
C VAL A 481 0.38 12.18 -6.84
N LYS A 482 1.67 12.36 -6.52
CA LYS A 482 2.24 12.16 -5.18
C LYS A 482 2.01 10.72 -4.69
N ASP A 483 1.68 10.54 -3.41
CA ASP A 483 1.53 9.24 -2.77
C ASP A 483 0.08 8.69 -2.84
N GLU A 484 -0.65 9.00 -3.90
CA GLU A 484 -2.05 8.61 -4.06
C GLU A 484 -2.22 7.53 -5.14
N PRO A 485 -3.11 6.54 -4.94
CA PRO A 485 -3.49 5.63 -6.02
C PRO A 485 -4.26 6.38 -7.11
N PHE A 486 -4.07 5.99 -8.36
CA PHE A 486 -4.64 6.70 -9.50
C PHE A 486 -5.15 5.75 -10.59
N LEU A 487 -6.17 6.21 -11.32
CA LEU A 487 -6.67 5.56 -12.53
C LEU A 487 -5.77 5.96 -13.70
N LEU A 488 -5.20 5.01 -14.41
CA LEU A 488 -4.47 5.24 -15.66
C LEU A 488 -5.35 4.79 -16.82
N MET A 489 -5.52 5.68 -17.80
CA MET A 489 -6.33 5.42 -19.00
C MET A 489 -5.50 5.71 -20.25
N LEU A 490 -5.56 4.81 -21.23
CA LEU A 490 -4.88 5.03 -22.52
C LEU A 490 -5.59 6.14 -23.31
N GLY A 491 -4.81 7.10 -23.84
CA GLY A 491 -5.32 8.27 -24.57
C GLY A 491 -5.95 7.99 -25.95
N ASP A 492 -5.93 6.74 -26.39
CA ASP A 492 -6.49 6.26 -27.66
C ASP A 492 -7.43 5.05 -27.49
N HIS A 493 -7.92 4.81 -26.28
CA HIS A 493 -8.86 3.72 -26.00
C HIS A 493 -10.15 4.31 -25.44
N VAL A 494 -11.27 4.00 -26.09
CA VAL A 494 -12.61 4.38 -25.60
C VAL A 494 -13.40 3.16 -25.17
N TYR A 495 -14.28 3.34 -24.19
CA TYR A 495 -14.87 2.24 -23.44
C TYR A 495 -16.39 2.29 -23.50
N SER A 496 -17.01 1.11 -23.56
CA SER A 496 -18.44 0.93 -23.38
C SER A 496 -18.65 -0.20 -22.38
N SER A 497 -19.35 0.03 -21.28
CA SER A 497 -19.67 -1.03 -20.33
C SER A 497 -20.88 -1.85 -20.83
N ASP A 498 -21.09 -3.04 -20.30
CA ASP A 498 -22.32 -3.82 -20.52
C ASP A 498 -23.24 -3.79 -19.27
N THR A 499 -22.96 -2.87 -18.35
CA THR A 499 -23.57 -2.70 -17.03
C THR A 499 -23.80 -1.22 -16.70
N GLU A 500 -24.71 -0.92 -15.75
CA GLU A 500 -24.94 0.47 -15.31
C GLU A 500 -23.70 1.20 -14.77
N THR A 501 -22.66 0.46 -14.35
CA THR A 501 -21.39 1.01 -13.90
C THR A 501 -20.40 1.12 -15.06
N SER A 502 -19.82 2.30 -15.28
CA SER A 502 -18.78 2.51 -16.31
C SER A 502 -17.60 1.54 -16.18
N CYS A 503 -16.83 1.30 -17.26
CA CYS A 503 -15.71 0.37 -17.22
C CYS A 503 -14.66 0.77 -16.18
N ALA A 504 -14.37 2.07 -16.08
CA ALA A 504 -13.53 2.64 -15.04
C ALA A 504 -14.15 2.47 -13.64
N GLY A 505 -15.47 2.66 -13.50
CA GLY A 505 -16.19 2.44 -12.24
C GLY A 505 -16.11 0.99 -11.75
N GLN A 506 -16.22 0.01 -12.65
CA GLN A 506 -16.07 -1.41 -12.32
C GLN A 506 -14.68 -1.70 -11.72
N LEU A 507 -13.63 -1.10 -12.29
CA LEU A 507 -12.28 -1.20 -11.75
C LEU A 507 -12.16 -0.54 -10.38
N LEU A 508 -12.75 0.64 -10.19
CA LEU A 508 -12.77 1.31 -8.89
C LEU A 508 -13.45 0.44 -7.83
N ASP A 509 -14.52 -0.26 -8.18
CA ASP A 509 -15.19 -1.20 -7.29
C ASP A 509 -14.32 -2.41 -6.96
N ALA A 510 -13.60 -2.97 -7.94
CA ALA A 510 -12.61 -4.01 -7.69
C ALA A 510 -11.47 -3.52 -6.78
N TYR A 511 -10.96 -2.32 -7.00
CA TYR A 511 -9.91 -1.73 -6.15
C TYR A 511 -10.42 -1.51 -4.72
N LYS A 512 -11.66 -1.03 -4.53
CA LYS A 512 -12.28 -0.91 -3.19
C LYS A 512 -12.35 -2.27 -2.47
N GLN A 513 -12.34 -3.39 -3.19
CA GLN A 513 -12.37 -4.72 -2.61
C GLN A 513 -11.01 -5.21 -2.10
N VAL A 514 -9.90 -4.83 -2.74
CA VAL A 514 -8.58 -5.39 -2.43
C VAL A 514 -7.51 -4.37 -2.01
N ASN A 515 -7.69 -3.08 -2.33
CA ASN A 515 -6.75 -2.00 -2.06
C ASN A 515 -5.31 -2.26 -2.59
N GLN A 516 -5.23 -3.04 -3.66
CA GLN A 516 -4.05 -3.38 -4.44
C GLN A 516 -4.22 -2.83 -5.85
N SER A 517 -3.12 -2.69 -6.59
CA SER A 517 -3.20 -2.31 -8.01
C SER A 517 -4.12 -3.26 -8.78
N VAL A 518 -4.95 -2.72 -9.66
CA VAL A 518 -5.91 -3.47 -10.48
C VAL A 518 -5.61 -3.25 -11.95
N VAL A 519 -5.46 -4.31 -12.71
CA VAL A 519 -5.37 -4.28 -14.18
C VAL A 519 -6.70 -4.75 -14.78
N SER A 520 -7.25 -3.96 -15.71
CA SER A 520 -8.41 -4.39 -16.48
C SER A 520 -8.04 -5.47 -17.50
N LEU A 521 -8.84 -6.51 -17.57
CA LEU A 521 -8.62 -7.66 -18.44
C LEU A 521 -9.79 -7.87 -19.39
N THR A 522 -9.49 -8.46 -20.53
CA THR A 522 -10.44 -8.99 -21.50
C THR A 522 -9.91 -10.26 -22.12
N THR A 523 -10.77 -11.03 -22.77
CA THR A 523 -10.37 -12.27 -23.44
C THR A 523 -10.15 -11.99 -24.91
N LEU A 524 -8.96 -12.31 -25.43
CA LEU A 524 -8.62 -12.19 -26.85
C LEU A 524 -8.16 -13.53 -27.42
N PRO A 525 -8.41 -13.78 -28.72
CA PRO A 525 -7.83 -14.92 -29.40
C PRO A 525 -6.32 -14.74 -29.59
N GLU A 526 -5.59 -15.85 -29.71
CA GLU A 526 -4.12 -15.87 -29.80
C GLU A 526 -3.54 -15.00 -30.94
N GLU A 527 -4.27 -14.88 -32.05
CA GLU A 527 -3.89 -14.06 -33.20
C GLU A 527 -3.83 -12.56 -32.87
N SER A 528 -4.46 -12.13 -31.78
CA SER A 528 -4.48 -10.73 -31.33
C SER A 528 -3.45 -10.40 -30.25
N LEU A 529 -2.62 -11.37 -29.80
CA LEU A 529 -1.60 -11.16 -28.76
C LEU A 529 -0.57 -10.09 -29.11
N HIS A 530 -0.24 -9.93 -30.40
CA HIS A 530 0.71 -8.89 -30.85
C HIS A 530 0.21 -7.45 -30.63
N LYS A 531 -1.05 -7.27 -30.21
CA LYS A 531 -1.68 -5.96 -30.01
C LYS A 531 -1.68 -5.50 -28.56
N SER A 532 -1.70 -6.42 -27.59
CA SER A 532 -1.91 -6.10 -26.17
C SER A 532 -0.98 -6.89 -25.24
N GLY A 533 -0.75 -6.38 -24.04
CA GLY A 533 -0.12 -7.13 -22.96
C GLY A 533 -1.01 -8.29 -22.52
N CYS A 534 -0.41 -9.40 -22.10
CA CYS A 534 -1.10 -10.60 -21.68
C CYS A 534 -0.69 -10.95 -20.24
N VAL A 535 -1.61 -11.55 -19.48
CA VAL A 535 -1.40 -11.89 -18.07
C VAL A 535 -1.71 -13.35 -17.80
N THR A 536 -1.14 -13.88 -16.72
CA THR A 536 -1.59 -15.12 -16.09
C THR A 536 -1.76 -14.95 -14.59
N GLY A 537 -2.45 -15.90 -13.96
CA GLY A 537 -2.78 -15.84 -12.55
C GLY A 537 -3.69 -16.96 -12.10
N ILE A 538 -4.15 -16.86 -10.85
CA ILE A 538 -5.05 -17.80 -10.20
C ILE A 538 -6.42 -17.13 -10.02
N TRP A 539 -7.51 -17.79 -10.45
CA TRP A 539 -8.86 -17.26 -10.24
C TRP A 539 -9.19 -17.17 -8.75
N GLN A 540 -9.59 -15.98 -8.30
CA GLN A 540 -10.23 -15.77 -7.00
C GLN A 540 -11.75 -15.88 -7.13
N GLU A 541 -12.29 -15.38 -8.24
CA GLU A 541 -13.67 -15.59 -8.67
C GLU A 541 -13.64 -15.94 -10.17
N SER A 542 -14.19 -17.10 -10.52
CA SER A 542 -14.08 -17.64 -11.88
C SER A 542 -14.60 -16.66 -12.93
N ASN A 543 -13.77 -16.36 -13.93
CA ASN A 543 -14.07 -15.48 -15.07
C ASN A 543 -14.32 -14.00 -14.72
N SER A 544 -14.03 -13.55 -13.50
CA SER A 544 -14.20 -12.14 -13.10
C SER A 544 -12.94 -11.59 -12.42
N ILE A 545 -12.41 -12.29 -11.42
CA ILE A 545 -11.33 -11.78 -10.56
C ILE A 545 -10.15 -12.75 -10.55
N LEU A 546 -9.00 -12.27 -10.97
CA LEU A 546 -7.74 -13.02 -11.07
C LEU A 546 -6.71 -12.43 -10.11
N SER A 547 -6.04 -13.25 -9.30
CA SER A 547 -4.78 -12.85 -8.68
C SER A 547 -3.68 -12.99 -9.71
N VAL A 548 -3.18 -11.86 -10.22
CA VAL A 548 -2.18 -11.85 -11.30
C VAL A 548 -0.84 -12.32 -10.74
N THR A 549 -0.18 -13.23 -11.46
CA THR A 549 1.13 -13.79 -11.10
C THR A 549 2.24 -13.43 -12.07
N GLN A 550 1.89 -13.02 -13.30
CA GLN A 550 2.85 -12.61 -14.32
C GLN A 550 2.18 -11.77 -15.41
N LEU A 551 2.91 -10.81 -15.96
CA LEU A 551 2.53 -10.00 -17.12
C LEU A 551 3.61 -10.06 -18.22
N ALA A 552 3.19 -9.96 -19.48
CA ALA A 552 4.11 -9.86 -20.61
C ALA A 552 3.59 -8.86 -21.65
N GLU A 553 4.47 -7.99 -22.14
CA GLU A 553 4.15 -7.03 -23.20
C GLU A 553 4.18 -7.71 -24.57
N LYS A 554 3.03 -7.73 -25.27
CA LYS A 554 2.89 -8.24 -26.65
C LYS A 554 3.68 -9.53 -26.91
N PRO A 555 3.43 -10.60 -26.12
CA PRO A 555 4.20 -11.83 -26.22
C PRO A 555 4.00 -12.51 -27.58
N THR A 556 4.95 -13.37 -27.95
CA THR A 556 4.72 -14.32 -29.05
C THR A 556 3.67 -15.36 -28.65
N VAL A 557 3.02 -15.96 -29.66
CA VAL A 557 2.02 -17.02 -29.42
C VAL A 557 2.66 -18.20 -28.69
N GLU A 558 3.88 -18.57 -29.07
CA GLU A 558 4.63 -19.67 -28.44
C GLU A 558 4.91 -19.38 -26.96
N TYR A 559 5.35 -18.16 -26.64
CA TYR A 559 5.61 -17.75 -25.27
C TYR A 559 4.32 -17.74 -24.44
N ALA A 560 3.24 -17.18 -24.99
CA ALA A 560 1.96 -17.11 -24.29
C ALA A 560 1.40 -18.50 -23.98
N ARG A 561 1.44 -19.44 -24.94
CA ARG A 561 0.99 -20.83 -24.73
C ARG A 561 1.78 -21.56 -23.65
N GLN A 562 3.07 -21.24 -23.48
CA GLN A 562 3.94 -21.89 -22.49
C GLN A 562 3.83 -21.27 -21.10
N HIS A 563 3.67 -19.94 -21.02
CA HIS A 563 3.86 -19.21 -19.76
C HIS A 563 2.63 -18.44 -19.29
N LEU A 564 1.69 -18.10 -20.18
CA LEU A 564 0.59 -17.17 -19.88
C LEU A 564 -0.79 -17.83 -19.92
N ARG A 565 -0.83 -19.16 -19.77
CA ARG A 565 -2.09 -19.91 -19.69
C ARG A 565 -2.74 -19.72 -18.33
N VAL A 566 -4.05 -19.61 -18.34
CA VAL A 566 -4.88 -19.59 -17.13
C VAL A 566 -5.80 -20.81 -17.16
N GLU A 567 -5.91 -21.48 -16.02
CA GLU A 567 -6.75 -22.67 -15.88
C GLU A 567 -8.23 -22.34 -16.15
N GLY A 568 -8.94 -23.24 -16.82
CA GLY A 568 -10.36 -23.09 -17.16
C GLY A 568 -10.66 -22.27 -18.42
N MET A 569 -9.65 -21.73 -19.10
CA MET A 569 -9.81 -21.01 -20.36
C MET A 569 -9.63 -21.91 -21.60
N ALA A 570 -10.29 -21.55 -22.70
CA ALA A 570 -10.11 -22.19 -24.01
C ALA A 570 -8.64 -22.16 -24.48
N GLU A 571 -8.20 -23.16 -25.25
CA GLU A 571 -6.80 -23.32 -25.68
C GLU A 571 -6.29 -22.18 -26.57
N ASP A 572 -7.18 -21.54 -27.31
CA ASP A 572 -6.90 -20.47 -28.26
C ASP A 572 -7.17 -19.06 -27.71
N GLN A 573 -7.48 -18.95 -26.41
CA GLN A 573 -7.83 -17.70 -25.74
C GLN A 573 -6.87 -17.35 -24.61
N PHE A 574 -6.66 -16.05 -24.44
CA PHE A 574 -5.75 -15.46 -23.46
C PHE A 574 -6.38 -14.25 -22.77
N LEU A 575 -6.02 -14.02 -21.50
CA LEU A 575 -6.36 -12.79 -20.81
C LEU A 575 -5.36 -11.70 -21.21
N CYS A 576 -5.90 -10.64 -21.79
CA CYS A 576 -5.15 -9.50 -22.27
C CYS A 576 -5.62 -8.23 -21.59
N ILE A 577 -4.74 -7.23 -21.55
CA ILE A 577 -5.03 -5.96 -20.90
C ILE A 577 -6.09 -5.20 -21.71
N PHE A 578 -7.11 -4.71 -21.03
CA PHE A 578 -8.25 -3.99 -21.60
C PHE A 578 -8.02 -2.47 -21.72
N GLY A 579 -6.99 -1.92 -21.09
CA GLY A 579 -6.54 -0.53 -21.29
C GLY A 579 -6.82 0.44 -20.14
N LEU A 580 -7.42 -0.04 -19.06
CA LEU A 580 -7.59 0.68 -17.80
C LEU A 580 -6.75 0.05 -16.69
N TYR A 581 -6.21 0.87 -15.81
CA TYR A 581 -5.42 0.41 -14.67
C TYR A 581 -5.73 1.27 -13.45
N ILE A 582 -5.75 0.68 -12.27
CA ILE A 582 -5.62 1.42 -11.02
C ILE A 582 -4.27 1.05 -10.44
N LEU A 583 -3.41 2.04 -10.26
CA LEU A 583 -2.03 1.82 -9.85
C LEU A 583 -1.77 2.52 -8.52
N THR A 584 -1.00 1.84 -7.66
CA THR A 584 -0.39 2.47 -6.50
C THR A 584 0.76 3.37 -6.95
N PRO A 585 1.11 4.42 -6.18
CA PRO A 585 2.23 5.32 -6.48
C PRO A 585 3.58 4.60 -6.57
N LYS A 586 3.68 3.37 -6.02
CA LYS A 586 4.86 2.50 -6.11
C LYS A 586 5.32 2.27 -7.55
N ILE A 587 4.41 2.28 -8.53
CA ILE A 587 4.77 2.17 -9.95
C ILE A 587 5.84 3.19 -10.39
N PHE A 588 5.83 4.39 -9.80
CA PHE A 588 6.78 5.44 -10.13
C PHE A 588 8.21 5.09 -9.71
N GLU A 589 8.40 4.28 -8.67
CA GLU A 589 9.74 3.82 -8.27
C GLU A 589 10.33 2.88 -9.32
N PHE A 590 9.52 1.97 -9.87
CA PHE A 590 9.94 1.06 -10.95
C PHE A 590 10.20 1.81 -12.26
N LEU A 591 9.34 2.78 -12.60
CA LEU A 591 9.56 3.65 -13.75
C LEU A 591 10.84 4.48 -13.60
N GLU A 592 11.06 5.08 -12.42
CA GLU A 592 12.28 5.82 -12.11
C GLU A 592 13.53 4.94 -12.19
N HIS A 593 13.45 3.72 -11.69
CA HIS A 593 14.53 2.74 -11.79
C HIS A 593 14.90 2.46 -13.25
N ASN A 594 13.90 2.15 -14.09
CA ASN A 594 14.14 1.87 -15.51
C ASN A 594 14.71 3.10 -16.23
N ILE A 595 14.20 4.29 -15.94
CA ILE A 595 14.68 5.56 -16.53
C ILE A 595 16.14 5.83 -16.14
N ASN A 596 16.46 5.74 -14.84
CA ASN A 596 17.80 6.02 -14.34
C ASN A 596 18.85 5.01 -14.83
N ASN A 597 18.46 3.75 -15.05
CA ASN A 597 19.33 2.70 -15.54
C ASN A 597 19.24 2.48 -17.06
N ASN A 598 18.44 3.32 -17.75
CA ASN A 598 18.21 3.25 -19.19
C ASN A 598 17.74 1.86 -19.68
N LEU A 599 16.89 1.19 -18.89
CA LEU A 599 16.30 -0.11 -19.20
C LEU A 599 15.10 0.09 -20.13
N ARG A 600 15.29 -0.26 -21.40
CA ARG A 600 14.32 -0.04 -22.49
C ARG A 600 13.98 -1.34 -23.20
N ASP A 601 12.84 -1.35 -23.87
CA ASP A 601 12.46 -2.46 -24.72
C ASP A 601 13.29 -2.53 -26.03
N GLN A 602 12.99 -3.51 -26.87
CA GLN A 602 13.65 -3.71 -28.17
C GLN A 602 13.44 -2.54 -29.14
N LYS A 603 12.45 -1.68 -28.92
CA LYS A 603 12.16 -0.48 -29.71
C LYS A 603 12.85 0.77 -29.15
N GLY A 604 13.55 0.65 -28.02
CA GLY A 604 14.21 1.76 -27.35
C GLY A 604 13.26 2.62 -26.52
N GLU A 605 12.10 2.11 -26.12
CA GLU A 605 11.11 2.82 -25.32
C GLU A 605 11.10 2.33 -23.87
N PHE A 606 10.83 3.24 -22.92
CA PHE A 606 10.48 2.85 -21.56
C PHE A 606 9.04 2.33 -21.55
N GLN A 607 8.86 1.04 -21.24
CA GLN A 607 7.55 0.39 -21.20
C GLN A 607 6.97 0.36 -19.79
N LEU A 608 5.64 0.47 -19.70
CA LEU A 608 4.91 0.35 -18.44
C LEU A 608 4.81 -1.12 -17.99
N THR A 609 4.57 -2.04 -18.93
CA THR A 609 4.23 -3.45 -18.64
C THR A 609 5.31 -4.18 -17.86
N SER A 610 6.59 -3.91 -18.12
CA SER A 610 7.70 -4.44 -17.29
C SER A 610 7.60 -3.96 -15.84
N CYS A 611 7.29 -2.68 -15.63
CA CYS A 611 7.14 -2.12 -14.29
C CYS A 611 5.87 -2.64 -13.58
N LEU A 612 4.84 -3.03 -14.34
CA LEU A 612 3.64 -3.68 -13.78
C LEU A 612 3.96 -5.08 -13.25
N ASP A 613 4.81 -5.83 -13.94
CA ASP A 613 5.27 -7.15 -13.49
C ASP A 613 6.08 -7.03 -12.19
N ASP A 614 7.02 -6.07 -12.13
CA ASP A 614 7.76 -5.77 -10.89
C ASP A 614 6.82 -5.34 -9.74
N LEU A 615 5.82 -4.50 -10.05
CA LEU A 615 4.83 -4.06 -9.08
C LEU A 615 3.97 -5.21 -8.55
N GLN A 616 3.54 -6.11 -9.43
CA GLN A 616 2.75 -7.28 -9.06
C GLN A 616 3.54 -8.19 -8.11
N GLN A 617 4.84 -8.39 -8.36
CA GLN A 617 5.70 -9.22 -7.52
C GLN A 617 5.89 -8.60 -6.13
N GLU A 618 5.97 -7.26 -6.05
CA GLU A 618 6.21 -6.53 -4.80
C GLU A 618 4.95 -6.35 -3.94
N GLU A 619 3.83 -5.91 -4.53
CA GLU A 619 2.62 -5.53 -3.78
C GLU A 619 1.42 -6.47 -4.03
N GLY A 620 1.55 -7.43 -4.93
CA GLY A 620 0.41 -8.13 -5.50
C GLY A 620 -0.34 -7.27 -6.53
N MET A 621 -1.12 -7.93 -7.39
CA MET A 621 -1.98 -7.25 -8.36
C MET A 621 -3.24 -8.06 -8.64
N LEU A 622 -4.37 -7.37 -8.73
CA LEU A 622 -5.65 -7.95 -9.11
C LEU A 622 -5.91 -7.73 -10.60
N GLY A 623 -6.35 -8.76 -11.28
CA GLY A 623 -6.91 -8.69 -12.62
C GLY A 623 -8.43 -8.70 -12.54
N TYR A 624 -9.08 -7.75 -13.20
CA TYR A 624 -10.54 -7.70 -13.28
C TYR A 624 -11.01 -7.81 -14.73
N VAL A 625 -11.78 -8.86 -15.06
CA VAL A 625 -12.34 -9.06 -16.39
C VAL A 625 -13.52 -8.10 -16.59
N VAL A 626 -13.30 -7.06 -17.40
CA VAL A 626 -14.27 -5.97 -17.56
C VAL A 626 -15.49 -6.47 -18.34
N LYS A 627 -16.68 -6.15 -17.81
CA LYS A 627 -17.95 -6.36 -18.52
C LYS A 627 -18.19 -5.16 -19.42
N GLY A 628 -17.61 -5.22 -20.61
CA GLY A 628 -17.67 -4.16 -21.59
C GLY A 628 -16.73 -4.40 -22.76
N LYS A 629 -16.60 -3.37 -23.60
CA LYS A 629 -15.74 -3.36 -24.78
C LYS A 629 -14.80 -2.16 -24.73
N CYS A 630 -13.59 -2.40 -25.22
CA CYS A 630 -12.60 -1.37 -25.45
C CYS A 630 -12.37 -1.24 -26.96
N TYR A 631 -12.30 0.00 -27.44
CA TYR A 631 -12.08 0.32 -28.84
C TYR A 631 -10.77 1.10 -28.99
N ASP A 632 -9.77 0.49 -29.63
CA ASP A 632 -8.48 1.13 -29.97
C ASP A 632 -8.67 2.07 -31.18
N THR A 633 -8.53 3.38 -30.97
CA THR A 633 -8.57 4.38 -32.04
C THR A 633 -7.19 4.75 -32.57
N GLY A 634 -6.13 4.10 -32.09
CA GLY A 634 -4.73 4.31 -32.47
C GLY A 634 -4.31 3.63 -33.78
N LEU A 635 -5.19 2.88 -34.43
CA LEU A 635 -4.97 2.16 -35.68
C LEU A 635 -6.10 2.46 -36.69
N PRO A 636 -5.81 2.52 -38.01
CA PRO A 636 -6.81 2.90 -39.02
C PRO A 636 -8.07 2.02 -39.05
N ASP A 637 -7.92 0.69 -39.16
CA ASP A 637 -9.05 -0.22 -39.27
C ASP A 637 -9.86 -0.33 -37.97
N PRO A 638 -9.23 -0.49 -36.78
CA PRO A 638 -9.92 -0.35 -35.50
C PRO A 638 -10.66 0.97 -35.36
N TYR A 639 -10.04 2.12 -35.69
CA TYR A 639 -10.72 3.41 -35.62
C TYR A 639 -11.95 3.49 -36.52
N ARG A 640 -11.86 2.98 -37.76
CA ARG A 640 -13.03 2.85 -38.65
C ARG A 640 -14.13 2.01 -38.00
N GLN A 641 -13.77 0.90 -37.37
CA GLN A 641 -14.74 0.02 -36.71
C GLN A 641 -15.38 0.72 -35.49
N THR A 642 -14.62 1.47 -34.72
CA THR A 642 -15.12 2.30 -33.60
C THR A 642 -16.20 3.27 -34.06
N MET A 643 -16.05 3.90 -35.23
CA MET A 643 -17.06 4.80 -35.79
C MET A 643 -18.40 4.12 -36.10
N ILE A 644 -18.40 2.81 -36.30
CA ILE A 644 -19.60 2.00 -36.57
C ILE A 644 -20.19 1.49 -35.26
N ASP A 645 -19.35 0.96 -34.38
CA ASP A 645 -19.81 0.15 -33.24
C ASP A 645 -20.04 0.96 -31.97
N PHE A 646 -19.22 1.99 -31.71
CA PHE A 646 -19.23 2.70 -30.43
C PHE A 646 -20.58 3.35 -30.11
N ARG A 647 -21.21 3.96 -31.12
CA ARG A 647 -22.56 4.53 -31.02
C ARG A 647 -23.61 3.48 -30.61
N ASN A 648 -23.43 2.24 -31.01
CA ASN A 648 -24.40 1.15 -30.84
C ASN A 648 -24.10 0.27 -29.61
N ALA A 649 -23.06 0.60 -28.84
CA ALA A 649 -22.66 -0.21 -27.70
C ALA A 649 -23.65 -0.12 -26.53
N VAL A 650 -23.80 -1.22 -25.78
CA VAL A 650 -24.56 -1.29 -24.51
C VAL A 650 -23.81 -0.47 -23.44
N GLN A 651 -24.46 0.01 -22.38
CA GLN A 651 -23.92 1.01 -21.42
C GLN A 651 -23.16 0.39 -20.28
#